data_AF-A0A7J6J585-F1
#
_entry.id   AF-A0A7J6J585-F1
#
_cell.length_a   1.000
_cell.length_b   1.000
_cell.length_c   1.000
_cell.angle_alpha   90.00
_cell.angle_beta   90.00
_cell.angle_gamma   90.00
#
_symmetry.space_group_name_H-M   'P 1'
#
loop_
_entity.id
_entity.type
_entity.pdbx_description
1 polymer ?
#
loop_
_entity_poly.entity_id
_entity_poly.type
_entity_poly.pdbx_seq_one_letter_code
_entity_poly.pdbx_strand_id
1 'polypeptide(L)'
;MNDLNHARQIVRAYSFEVEERLPPESDAHGLAHILAQRQRSENNAQDPWRPFFESVGASGEFSDSNPITQVLAVETSQLREKWKVFIESSTARDRINIQLSEPTMNGVIDAVHEIQRAWDSKRSGGRLGRAKQLLHQFCRTLKSHQSFLEILPSGNEYVSIFTGTLNVLIQASANHEKIAEGLSESLCIVSQHVDDCKTDLKLFNMEDMQTLIAELYAHIFLFLGSIMDWMMKKRIKRLLDSFNNDLPSVFENEINKIKGISDRIRNLASQKSRAELRSTRLTVESSARDLRAGFEGEKRHQAEMKHYAESILREQNRISGLWTAEKQKQLANSIVNMLEEKAIHWLEYNQAKNNRQELFPTAFVSLDRSAQVSEYTSEAVAICSRQLEDFFYRDRIRLSHGAFDSIMVPPESFREIGDWVRVPAPNLLWLEGPPVDGDDFENPFTMMAATVIALAEKTKLPVISYFCELRRGERLRDGNDNMETQAMLSLVYALIRQLIELLPPLLDTSIDLSERRFKALDGSLGTWSQATSILSDLGGLMPGPVLCIIDGLHWLTDRGTDNYLSDLLKILRGDKWKVLLFTTAIIQKDSGAKAGSVSPIQRCGGRTREHQSSAILSSFNFTSTSLSKPKMRFFWLDVGLAVFASLVAASQNHHRADRLTVNTTNGPITGHLASNASAVIEYLGIPYAKPPVGDLRFVPPVQFTSNASYDASNFGFDCPLSPSKKVDYPDMTPQAQRIISYFASGAGTPQSEDCLTLNIWAKPANKLHSSNKPVIVFFYGGRFAIGNTNSPFYNGKYFADAQDVVVVTVNYRINIFGFPGIPGQPQNLGLRDQRVAVEWVHANIASFGGDPSKITIAGQSSGGVSVDYWSYAYTREPIVNGLIAPSGNAFSFPLNSPGVPERNWNTVVGAVNCTDSEDVLACMREKDWEDIKAAAAAVKPTSSSSVLRSIPPFYPIVDNEIVFPDYVSLTKNGSFAKLPILFGNNNNEDGYYRIPAYGNGVVPTSEQVTSFLLESFTCPNLYQANARLAQGVPAWIYRYFGDWDNTRLFPTSGAYHGVDLHMIFGASEDVSGIPPSDAQRETTKVMQRAWAAFANGPGNGLSEVIGWPKFNPETDSLVLLALDNNPQPSFVKPDVYGAPCSTVTMGALATPTLSL
;
A
#
# COMPACT_ATOMS: atom_id res chain seq x y z
N MET A 1 31.93 -27.78 3.72
CA MET A 1 31.10 -28.72 2.93
C MET A 1 31.75 -29.14 1.61
N ASN A 2 32.26 -28.22 0.77
CA ASN A 2 32.83 -28.59 -0.55
C ASN A 2 33.95 -29.65 -0.48
N ASP A 3 34.91 -29.57 0.45
CA ASP A 3 35.94 -30.60 0.62
C ASP A 3 35.38 -31.99 0.93
N LEU A 4 34.24 -32.07 1.65
CA LEU A 4 33.65 -33.36 2.02
C LEU A 4 33.03 -34.06 0.80
N ASN A 5 32.42 -33.31 -0.11
CA ASN A 5 31.87 -33.85 -1.36
C ASN A 5 32.97 -34.20 -2.37
N HIS A 6 34.04 -33.41 -2.44
CA HIS A 6 35.18 -33.72 -3.31
C HIS A 6 35.95 -34.96 -2.80
N ALA A 7 36.18 -35.06 -1.49
CA ALA A 7 36.74 -36.27 -0.87
C ALA A 7 35.86 -37.50 -1.10
N ARG A 8 34.53 -37.38 -0.98
CA ARG A 8 33.58 -38.47 -1.29
C ARG A 8 33.64 -38.90 -2.76
N GLN A 9 33.79 -37.97 -3.72
CA GLN A 9 33.95 -38.31 -5.14
C GLN A 9 35.26 -39.07 -5.40
N ILE A 10 36.38 -38.65 -4.80
CA ILE A 10 37.67 -39.31 -4.92
C ILE A 10 37.62 -40.72 -4.31
N VAL A 11 37.05 -40.87 -3.11
CA VAL A 11 36.87 -42.18 -2.44
C VAL A 11 35.95 -43.10 -3.25
N ARG A 12 34.84 -42.59 -3.81
CA ARG A 12 33.94 -43.36 -4.69
C ARG A 12 34.68 -43.87 -5.93
N ALA A 13 35.45 -43.03 -6.62
CA ALA A 13 36.21 -43.43 -7.81
C ALA A 13 37.27 -44.49 -7.47
N TYR A 14 37.99 -44.31 -6.35
CA TYR A 14 39.04 -45.23 -5.92
C TYR A 14 38.51 -46.62 -5.55
N SER A 15 37.38 -46.71 -4.84
CA SER A 15 36.81 -48.00 -4.40
C SER A 15 36.42 -48.92 -5.56
N PHE A 16 35.83 -48.39 -6.63
CA PHE A 16 35.46 -49.21 -7.81
C PHE A 16 36.67 -49.58 -8.67
N GLU A 17 37.64 -48.68 -8.82
CA GLU A 17 38.87 -48.96 -9.57
C GLU A 17 39.78 -49.99 -8.88
N VAL A 18 39.69 -50.11 -7.55
CA VAL A 18 40.36 -51.16 -6.77
C VAL A 18 39.65 -52.52 -6.90
N GLU A 19 38.31 -52.55 -6.96
CA GLU A 19 37.52 -53.79 -7.16
C GLU A 19 37.92 -54.50 -8.48
N GLU A 20 37.98 -53.77 -9.60
CA GLU A 20 38.33 -54.32 -10.93
C GLU A 20 39.79 -54.80 -11.06
N ARG A 21 40.71 -54.28 -10.23
CA ARG A 21 42.14 -54.58 -10.32
C ARG A 21 42.59 -55.77 -9.45
N LEU A 22 41.72 -56.28 -8.58
CA LEU A 22 42.04 -57.38 -7.66
C LEU A 22 41.55 -58.74 -8.20
N PRO A 23 42.30 -59.84 -8.03
CA PRO A 23 41.89 -61.16 -8.50
C PRO A 23 40.59 -61.62 -7.82
N PRO A 24 39.59 -62.17 -8.56
CA PRO A 24 38.27 -62.50 -8.03
C PRO A 24 38.26 -63.45 -6.82
N GLU A 25 39.25 -64.34 -6.72
CA GLU A 25 39.37 -65.34 -5.65
C GLU A 25 40.19 -64.86 -4.44
N SER A 26 40.58 -63.58 -4.39
CA SER A 26 41.35 -63.01 -3.28
C SER A 26 40.46 -62.43 -2.17
N ASP A 27 40.84 -62.63 -0.91
CA ASP A 27 40.16 -62.02 0.25
C ASP A 27 40.10 -60.48 0.16
N ALA A 28 41.10 -59.88 -0.50
CA ALA A 28 41.13 -58.44 -0.79
C ALA A 28 40.05 -58.01 -1.80
N HIS A 29 39.81 -58.81 -2.85
CA HIS A 29 38.69 -58.59 -3.77
C HIS A 29 37.35 -58.79 -3.04
N GLY A 30 37.22 -59.83 -2.21
CA GLY A 30 36.04 -60.03 -1.36
C GLY A 30 35.73 -58.83 -0.46
N LEU A 31 36.76 -58.27 0.20
CA LEU A 31 36.60 -57.08 1.03
C LEU A 31 36.25 -55.82 0.22
N ALA A 32 36.91 -55.60 -0.93
CA ALA A 32 36.60 -54.49 -1.84
C ALA A 32 35.18 -54.59 -2.39
N HIS A 33 34.75 -55.80 -2.77
CA HIS A 33 33.40 -56.09 -3.26
C HIS A 33 32.33 -55.83 -2.19
N ILE A 34 32.56 -56.24 -0.93
CA ILE A 34 31.64 -55.95 0.19
C ILE A 34 31.54 -54.44 0.46
N LEU A 35 32.66 -53.71 0.41
CA LEU A 35 32.65 -52.25 0.55
C LEU A 35 31.91 -51.57 -0.61
N ALA A 36 32.13 -52.02 -1.85
CA ALA A 36 31.42 -51.53 -3.03
C ALA A 36 29.91 -51.85 -2.98
N GLN A 37 29.51 -53.05 -2.52
CA GLN A 37 28.09 -53.40 -2.32
C GLN A 37 27.43 -52.54 -1.24
N ARG A 38 28.11 -52.31 -0.10
CA ARG A 38 27.58 -51.46 0.97
C ARG A 38 27.38 -50.02 0.49
N GLN A 39 28.34 -49.47 -0.25
CA GLN A 39 28.25 -48.15 -0.89
C GLN A 39 27.10 -48.07 -1.91
N ARG A 40 26.85 -49.13 -2.70
CA ARG A 40 25.69 -49.22 -3.62
C ARG A 40 24.36 -49.22 -2.84
N SER A 41 24.30 -49.92 -1.70
CA SER A 41 23.09 -49.99 -0.87
C SER A 41 22.70 -48.64 -0.24
N GLU A 42 23.70 -47.84 0.19
CA GLU A 42 23.47 -46.49 0.75
C GLU A 42 23.02 -45.50 -0.33
N ASN A 43 23.57 -45.57 -1.55
CA ASN A 43 23.16 -44.71 -2.66
C ASN A 43 21.71 -45.01 -3.13
N ASN A 44 21.27 -46.27 -3.15
CA ASN A 44 19.91 -46.65 -3.59
C ASN A 44 18.79 -46.08 -2.69
N ALA A 45 19.11 -45.68 -1.45
CA ALA A 45 18.17 -45.01 -0.56
C ALA A 45 18.12 -43.47 -0.75
N GLN A 46 19.11 -42.88 -1.43
CA GLN A 46 19.20 -41.44 -1.69
C GLN A 46 18.85 -41.07 -3.15
N ASP A 47 19.10 -41.96 -4.11
CA ASP A 47 18.88 -41.76 -5.55
C ASP A 47 17.71 -42.64 -6.08
N PRO A 48 16.43 -42.30 -5.83
CA PRO A 48 15.28 -43.14 -6.22
C PRO A 48 15.13 -43.35 -7.74
N TRP A 49 15.84 -42.56 -8.55
CA TRP A 49 15.87 -42.65 -10.01
C TRP A 49 16.83 -43.73 -10.55
N ARG A 50 17.87 -44.15 -9.78
CA ARG A 50 18.90 -45.09 -10.26
C ARG A 50 18.36 -46.47 -10.71
N PRO A 51 17.43 -47.11 -9.97
CA PRO A 51 16.88 -48.42 -10.37
C PRO A 51 16.22 -48.39 -11.76
N PHE A 52 15.79 -47.22 -12.22
CA PHE A 52 15.22 -47.05 -13.55
C PHE A 52 16.26 -47.27 -14.68
N PHE A 53 17.53 -46.94 -14.46
CA PHE A 53 18.56 -47.01 -15.51
C PHE A 53 19.54 -48.17 -15.33
N GLU A 54 19.79 -48.63 -14.10
CA GLU A 54 20.88 -49.59 -13.80
C GLU A 54 20.49 -51.07 -13.88
N SER A 55 19.18 -51.38 -13.91
CA SER A 55 18.57 -52.72 -14.01
C SER A 55 18.89 -53.71 -12.88
N VAL A 56 17.85 -54.13 -12.15
CA VAL A 56 17.92 -55.25 -11.21
C VAL A 56 16.67 -56.13 -11.40
N GLY A 57 16.88 -57.43 -11.61
CA GLY A 57 15.94 -58.51 -11.30
C GLY A 57 14.59 -58.54 -12.06
N ALA A 58 14.26 -59.70 -12.65
CA ALA A 58 12.99 -59.95 -13.32
C ALA A 58 11.75 -59.92 -12.40
N SER A 59 11.26 -58.72 -12.06
CA SER A 59 9.89 -58.46 -11.58
C SER A 59 9.64 -56.95 -11.53
N GLY A 60 8.97 -56.40 -12.55
CA GLY A 60 8.77 -54.95 -12.65
C GLY A 60 8.35 -54.50 -14.05
N GLU A 61 7.26 -55.07 -14.58
CA GLU A 61 6.54 -54.38 -15.65
C GLU A 61 6.06 -53.02 -15.12
N PHE A 62 6.24 -51.97 -15.91
CA PHE A 62 5.79 -50.62 -15.57
C PHE A 62 4.27 -50.56 -15.74
N SER A 63 3.56 -51.14 -14.77
CA SER A 63 2.10 -51.18 -14.70
C SER A 63 1.56 -49.82 -14.26
N ASP A 64 1.72 -48.81 -15.10
CA ASP A 64 0.93 -47.58 -14.93
C ASP A 64 -0.54 -47.89 -15.24
N SER A 65 -1.31 -48.10 -14.18
CA SER A 65 -2.74 -48.41 -14.25
C SER A 65 -3.61 -47.19 -14.57
N ASN A 66 -3.02 -46.00 -14.76
CA ASN A 66 -3.76 -44.79 -15.07
C ASN A 66 -4.02 -44.70 -16.59
N PRO A 67 -5.28 -44.64 -17.05
CA PRO A 67 -5.62 -44.57 -18.47
C PRO A 67 -5.12 -43.29 -19.17
N ILE A 68 -4.82 -42.22 -18.41
CA ILE A 68 -4.37 -40.93 -18.93
C ILE A 68 -2.91 -41.01 -19.41
N THR A 69 -2.04 -41.68 -18.64
CA THR A 69 -0.60 -41.78 -18.91
C THR A 69 -0.21 -43.04 -19.70
N GLN A 70 -1.16 -43.93 -20.01
CA GLN A 70 -0.91 -45.17 -20.77
C GLN A 70 -0.17 -44.94 -22.10
N VAL A 71 -0.51 -43.88 -22.85
CA VAL A 71 0.19 -43.52 -24.11
C VAL A 71 1.64 -43.12 -23.84
N LEU A 72 1.89 -42.37 -22.77
CA LEU A 72 3.23 -41.96 -22.37
C LEU A 72 4.05 -43.15 -21.85
N ALA A 73 3.45 -44.07 -21.09
CA ALA A 73 4.12 -45.25 -20.53
C ALA A 73 4.70 -46.18 -21.61
N VAL A 74 4.01 -46.33 -22.75
CA VAL A 74 4.49 -47.09 -23.92
C VAL A 74 5.74 -46.43 -24.52
N GLU A 75 5.70 -45.13 -24.81
CA GLU A 75 6.84 -44.42 -25.41
C GLU A 75 8.01 -44.28 -24.44
N THR A 76 7.71 -44.14 -23.14
CA THR A 76 8.68 -44.16 -22.05
C THR A 76 9.45 -45.48 -22.00
N SER A 77 8.74 -46.60 -22.13
CA SER A 77 9.35 -47.94 -22.14
C SER A 77 10.22 -48.17 -23.38
N GLN A 78 9.77 -47.71 -24.56
CA GLN A 78 10.55 -47.77 -25.79
C GLN A 78 11.80 -46.88 -25.74
N LEU A 79 11.68 -45.66 -25.19
CA LEU A 79 12.81 -44.74 -25.04
C LEU A 79 13.86 -45.29 -24.07
N ARG A 80 13.43 -45.89 -22.95
CA ARG A 80 14.31 -46.59 -22.00
C ARG A 80 15.11 -47.70 -22.67
N GLU A 81 14.48 -48.51 -23.51
CA GLU A 81 15.17 -49.60 -24.20
C GLU A 81 16.18 -49.09 -25.25
N LYS A 82 15.81 -48.06 -26.02
CA LYS A 82 16.76 -47.36 -26.91
C LYS A 82 17.93 -46.74 -26.15
N TRP A 83 17.67 -46.18 -24.97
CA TRP A 83 18.69 -45.61 -24.09
C TRP A 83 19.71 -46.67 -23.64
N LYS A 84 19.26 -47.86 -23.20
CA LYS A 84 20.17 -48.97 -22.84
C LYS A 84 21.08 -49.36 -24.00
N VAL A 85 20.50 -49.65 -25.16
CA VAL A 85 21.25 -50.03 -26.38
C VAL A 85 22.24 -48.92 -26.78
N PHE A 86 21.86 -47.64 -26.62
CA PHE A 86 22.75 -46.51 -26.86
C PHE A 86 23.96 -46.51 -25.91
N ILE A 87 23.74 -46.73 -24.60
CA ILE A 87 24.77 -46.76 -23.56
C ILE A 87 25.72 -47.97 -23.72
N GLU A 88 25.18 -49.16 -24.01
CA GLU A 88 25.97 -50.36 -24.31
C GLU A 88 26.90 -50.14 -25.51
N SER A 89 26.42 -49.41 -26.54
CA SER A 89 27.25 -49.04 -27.70
C SER A 89 28.28 -47.94 -27.41
N SER A 90 28.12 -47.14 -26.36
CA SER A 90 28.95 -45.94 -26.08
C SER A 90 30.37 -46.28 -25.62
N THR A 91 31.33 -45.35 -25.67
CA THR A 91 32.70 -45.67 -25.20
C THR A 91 32.75 -45.75 -23.68
N ALA A 92 33.75 -46.45 -23.13
CA ALA A 92 33.92 -46.54 -21.67
C ALA A 92 34.04 -45.15 -20.99
N ARG A 93 34.66 -44.17 -21.68
CA ARG A 93 34.78 -42.80 -21.20
C ARG A 93 33.45 -42.06 -21.17
N ASP A 94 32.65 -42.21 -22.23
CA ASP A 94 31.33 -41.58 -22.31
C ASP A 94 30.39 -42.16 -21.24
N ARG A 95 30.45 -43.48 -21.02
CA ARG A 95 29.67 -44.17 -19.97
C ARG A 95 29.97 -43.63 -18.57
N ILE A 96 31.24 -43.40 -18.23
CA ILE A 96 31.63 -42.86 -16.92
C ILE A 96 31.05 -41.46 -16.72
N ASN A 97 31.18 -40.55 -17.70
CA ASN A 97 30.61 -39.20 -17.58
C ASN A 97 29.08 -39.20 -17.44
N ILE A 98 28.40 -40.14 -18.12
CA ILE A 98 26.94 -40.30 -18.03
C ILE A 98 26.52 -40.84 -16.65
N GLN A 99 27.24 -41.81 -16.08
CA GLN A 99 26.97 -42.36 -14.74
C GLN A 99 27.25 -41.38 -13.58
N LEU A 100 28.04 -40.33 -13.84
CA LEU A 100 28.35 -39.27 -12.88
C LEU A 100 27.38 -38.08 -12.95
N SER A 101 26.53 -38.01 -13.98
CA SER A 101 25.57 -36.92 -14.19
C SER A 101 24.20 -37.29 -13.61
N GLU A 102 23.73 -36.56 -12.60
CA GLU A 102 22.38 -36.74 -12.07
C GLU A 102 21.32 -36.45 -13.16
N PRO A 103 20.29 -37.30 -13.35
CA PRO A 103 19.17 -37.03 -14.26
C PRO A 103 18.18 -36.08 -13.58
N THR A 104 18.64 -34.85 -13.35
CA THR A 104 17.85 -33.72 -12.87
C THR A 104 17.94 -32.59 -13.88
N MET A 105 17.04 -31.60 -13.80
CA MET A 105 17.11 -30.42 -14.65
C MET A 105 18.44 -29.67 -14.47
N ASN A 106 18.97 -29.66 -13.24
CA ASN A 106 20.29 -29.10 -12.95
C ASN A 106 21.43 -29.93 -13.57
N GLY A 107 21.35 -31.26 -13.53
CA GLY A 107 22.34 -32.12 -14.21
C GLY A 107 22.39 -31.91 -15.73
N VAL A 108 21.26 -31.60 -16.38
CA VAL A 108 21.23 -31.20 -17.81
C VAL A 108 21.93 -29.85 -18.03
N ILE A 109 21.70 -28.88 -17.14
CA ILE A 109 22.38 -27.58 -17.18
C ILE A 109 23.89 -27.75 -16.97
N ASP A 110 24.32 -28.60 -16.04
CA ASP A 110 25.73 -28.86 -15.75
C ASP A 110 26.44 -29.63 -16.87
N ALA A 111 25.78 -30.61 -17.50
CA ALA A 111 26.27 -31.28 -18.70
C ALA A 111 26.46 -30.28 -19.86
N VAL A 112 25.50 -29.37 -20.06
CA VAL A 112 25.62 -28.28 -21.04
C VAL A 112 26.81 -27.36 -20.68
N HIS A 113 26.98 -26.98 -19.42
CA HIS A 113 28.11 -26.13 -18.98
C HIS A 113 29.47 -26.85 -19.10
N GLU A 114 29.56 -28.16 -18.88
CA GLU A 114 30.77 -28.95 -19.09
C GLU A 114 31.17 -28.95 -20.57
N ILE A 115 30.23 -29.25 -21.47
CA ILE A 115 30.47 -29.28 -22.92
C ILE A 115 30.82 -27.89 -23.45
N GLN A 116 30.16 -26.84 -22.97
CA GLN A 116 30.50 -25.46 -23.32
C GLN A 116 31.93 -25.11 -22.90
N ARG A 117 32.38 -25.52 -21.70
CA ARG A 117 33.78 -25.36 -21.25
C ARG A 117 34.75 -26.16 -22.13
N ALA A 118 34.39 -27.37 -22.54
CA ALA A 118 35.20 -28.16 -23.47
C ALA A 118 35.31 -27.49 -24.85
N TRP A 119 34.26 -26.82 -25.33
CA TRP A 119 34.27 -26.05 -26.58
C TRP A 119 35.02 -24.73 -26.50
N ASP A 120 35.12 -24.09 -25.32
CA ASP A 120 35.88 -22.84 -25.14
C ASP A 120 37.39 -23.01 -25.41
N SER A 121 37.90 -24.25 -25.40
CA SER A 121 39.27 -24.60 -25.85
C SER A 121 39.47 -24.57 -27.38
N LYS A 122 38.40 -24.44 -28.17
CA LYS A 122 38.40 -24.45 -29.64
C LYS A 122 38.00 -23.07 -30.18
N ARG A 123 38.57 -22.64 -31.31
CA ARG A 123 38.42 -21.28 -31.85
C ARG A 123 36.94 -20.85 -31.95
N SER A 124 36.61 -19.75 -31.27
CA SER A 124 35.26 -19.25 -30.99
C SER A 124 34.53 -18.57 -32.17
N GLY A 125 34.67 -19.10 -33.40
CA GLY A 125 34.24 -18.43 -34.64
C GLY A 125 33.54 -19.36 -35.64
N GLY A 126 32.69 -20.28 -35.18
CA GLY A 126 32.02 -21.27 -36.04
C GLY A 126 30.75 -21.85 -35.42
N ARG A 127 30.26 -22.96 -35.99
CA ARG A 127 28.99 -23.66 -35.64
C ARG A 127 28.82 -23.96 -34.15
N LEU A 128 29.92 -24.27 -33.45
CA LEU A 128 29.93 -24.45 -31.99
C LEU A 128 29.47 -23.21 -31.20
N GLY A 129 29.72 -22.00 -31.71
CA GLY A 129 29.23 -20.76 -31.10
C GLY A 129 27.71 -20.64 -31.17
N ARG A 130 27.09 -21.03 -32.29
CA ARG A 130 25.63 -21.10 -32.45
C ARG A 130 25.03 -22.20 -31.57
N ALA A 131 25.67 -23.37 -31.51
CA ALA A 131 25.27 -24.45 -30.60
C ALA A 131 25.29 -24.00 -29.12
N LYS A 132 26.34 -23.29 -28.67
CA LYS A 132 26.45 -22.73 -27.32
C LYS A 132 25.30 -21.76 -26.99
N GLN A 133 24.92 -20.88 -27.92
CA GLN A 133 23.79 -19.97 -27.75
C GLN A 133 22.45 -20.71 -27.67
N LEU A 134 22.21 -21.66 -28.58
CA LEU A 134 20.96 -22.44 -28.63
C LEU A 134 20.78 -23.32 -27.38
N LEU A 135 21.84 -23.99 -26.89
CA LEU A 135 21.78 -24.75 -25.64
C LEU A 135 21.50 -23.85 -24.42
N HIS A 136 22.06 -22.63 -24.39
CA HIS A 136 21.77 -21.69 -23.32
C HIS A 136 20.31 -21.17 -23.37
N GLN A 137 19.74 -21.00 -24.56
CA GLN A 137 18.30 -20.70 -24.71
C GLN A 137 17.43 -21.88 -24.25
N PHE A 138 17.75 -23.10 -24.69
CA PHE A 138 17.10 -24.34 -24.23
C PHE A 138 17.13 -24.48 -22.70
N CYS A 139 18.26 -24.22 -22.04
CA CYS A 139 18.37 -24.30 -20.57
C CYS A 139 17.35 -23.41 -19.83
N ARG A 140 16.97 -22.26 -20.39
CA ARG A 140 15.97 -21.36 -19.78
C ARG A 140 14.55 -21.95 -19.77
N THR A 141 14.25 -22.83 -20.73
CA THR A 141 12.94 -23.48 -20.88
C THR A 141 12.78 -24.76 -20.03
N LEU A 142 13.87 -25.31 -19.48
CA LEU A 142 13.84 -26.56 -18.69
C LEU A 142 12.90 -26.50 -17.48
N LYS A 143 12.80 -25.33 -16.80
CA LYS A 143 11.86 -25.13 -15.70
C LYS A 143 10.39 -25.26 -16.14
N SER A 144 10.09 -24.93 -17.39
CA SER A 144 8.73 -25.09 -17.96
C SER A 144 8.47 -26.56 -18.31
N HIS A 145 9.47 -27.29 -18.81
CA HIS A 145 9.35 -28.74 -18.96
C HIS A 145 9.07 -29.45 -17.62
N GLN A 146 9.80 -29.08 -16.58
CA GLN A 146 9.59 -29.58 -15.21
C GLN A 146 8.13 -29.37 -14.76
N SER A 147 7.62 -28.13 -14.84
CA SER A 147 6.24 -27.82 -14.43
C SER A 147 5.16 -28.56 -15.23
N PHE A 148 5.43 -28.97 -16.47
CA PHE A 148 4.48 -29.81 -17.23
C PHE A 148 4.54 -31.28 -16.78
N LEU A 149 5.75 -31.83 -16.59
CA LEU A 149 5.90 -33.24 -16.17
C LEU A 149 5.39 -33.48 -14.74
N GLU A 150 5.56 -32.51 -13.84
CA GLU A 150 5.03 -32.56 -12.46
C GLU A 150 3.49 -32.61 -12.38
N ILE A 151 2.76 -32.24 -13.44
CA ILE A 151 1.29 -32.33 -13.51
C ILE A 151 0.82 -33.77 -13.76
N LEU A 152 1.68 -34.64 -14.31
CA LEU A 152 1.33 -36.02 -14.62
C LEU A 152 1.40 -36.92 -13.37
N PRO A 153 0.52 -37.94 -13.26
CA PRO A 153 0.73 -39.08 -12.38
C PRO A 153 2.18 -39.60 -12.52
N SER A 154 2.88 -39.85 -11.41
CA SER A 154 4.30 -40.28 -11.42
C SER A 154 5.30 -39.33 -12.11
N GLY A 155 5.00 -38.02 -12.21
CA GLY A 155 5.81 -37.01 -12.90
C GLY A 155 7.33 -37.05 -12.66
N ASN A 156 7.78 -37.35 -11.44
CA ASN A 156 9.20 -37.46 -11.07
C ASN A 156 9.97 -38.53 -11.89
N GLU A 157 9.29 -39.61 -12.27
CA GLU A 157 9.87 -40.69 -13.07
C GLU A 157 10.07 -40.22 -14.52
N TYR A 158 9.05 -39.57 -15.10
CA TYR A 158 9.15 -38.98 -16.43
C TYR A 158 10.18 -37.84 -16.52
N VAL A 159 10.34 -37.03 -15.47
CA VAL A 159 11.42 -36.03 -15.35
C VAL A 159 12.79 -36.71 -15.44
N SER A 160 13.00 -37.80 -14.71
CA SER A 160 14.27 -38.54 -14.70
C SER A 160 14.61 -39.12 -16.08
N ILE A 161 13.59 -39.57 -16.82
CA ILE A 161 13.75 -40.18 -18.15
C ILE A 161 14.05 -39.13 -19.23
N PHE A 162 13.35 -38.00 -19.17
CA PHE A 162 13.58 -36.86 -20.04
C PHE A 162 15.01 -36.30 -19.88
N THR A 163 15.40 -36.00 -18.64
CA THR A 163 16.73 -35.44 -18.31
C THR A 163 17.86 -36.43 -18.55
N GLY A 164 17.71 -37.70 -18.13
CA GLY A 164 18.68 -38.76 -18.37
C GLY A 164 18.88 -39.07 -19.86
N THR A 165 17.85 -38.92 -20.69
CA THR A 165 17.98 -39.00 -22.15
C THR A 165 18.71 -37.78 -22.70
N LEU A 166 18.30 -36.56 -22.33
CA LEU A 166 18.92 -35.32 -22.79
C LEU A 166 20.42 -35.27 -22.50
N ASN A 167 20.84 -35.63 -21.28
CA ASN A 167 22.25 -35.73 -20.87
C ASN A 167 23.06 -36.55 -21.89
N VAL A 168 22.56 -37.73 -22.27
CA VAL A 168 23.22 -38.64 -23.19
C VAL A 168 23.29 -38.07 -24.61
N LEU A 169 22.22 -37.46 -25.13
CA LEU A 169 22.23 -36.87 -26.48
C LEU A 169 23.19 -35.67 -26.57
N ILE A 170 23.14 -34.81 -25.55
CA ILE A 170 23.93 -33.59 -25.46
C ILE A 170 25.43 -33.96 -25.37
N GLN A 171 25.81 -34.86 -24.46
CA GLN A 171 27.18 -35.38 -24.34
C GLN A 171 27.65 -36.11 -25.62
N ALA A 172 26.83 -36.97 -26.22
CA ALA A 172 27.19 -37.65 -27.48
C ALA A 172 27.39 -36.69 -28.67
N SER A 173 26.76 -35.51 -28.64
CA SER A 173 26.95 -34.47 -29.66
C SER A 173 28.24 -33.66 -29.50
N ALA A 174 28.86 -33.66 -28.30
CA ALA A 174 29.94 -32.76 -27.90
C ALA A 174 31.18 -32.78 -28.83
N ASN A 175 31.44 -33.92 -29.46
CA ASN A 175 32.59 -34.10 -30.37
C ASN A 175 32.28 -33.84 -31.86
N HIS A 176 31.07 -33.35 -32.19
CA HIS A 176 30.60 -33.24 -33.57
C HIS A 176 29.86 -31.92 -33.85
N GLU A 177 30.57 -30.89 -34.32
CA GLU A 177 30.06 -29.51 -34.41
C GLU A 177 28.72 -29.36 -35.16
N LYS A 178 28.55 -30.02 -36.31
CA LYS A 178 27.28 -30.00 -37.07
C LYS A 178 26.13 -30.70 -36.35
N ILE A 179 26.43 -31.74 -35.56
CA ILE A 179 25.40 -32.51 -34.82
C ILE A 179 25.01 -31.73 -33.57
N ALA A 180 25.97 -31.15 -32.86
CA ALA A 180 25.73 -30.25 -31.75
C ALA A 180 24.83 -29.07 -32.16
N GLU A 181 25.16 -28.38 -33.26
CA GLU A 181 24.35 -27.28 -33.80
C GLU A 181 22.90 -27.71 -34.10
N GLY A 182 22.71 -28.75 -34.93
CA GLY A 182 21.37 -29.21 -35.32
C GLY A 182 20.54 -29.80 -34.17
N LEU A 183 21.18 -30.48 -33.21
CA LEU A 183 20.53 -31.00 -32.01
C LEU A 183 20.05 -29.85 -31.12
N SER A 184 20.92 -28.86 -30.89
CA SER A 184 20.59 -27.67 -30.07
C SER A 184 19.44 -26.88 -30.67
N GLU A 185 19.41 -26.75 -32.00
CA GLU A 185 18.34 -26.09 -32.73
C GLU A 185 17.00 -26.82 -32.59
N SER A 186 17.00 -28.15 -32.79
CA SER A 186 15.79 -28.95 -32.71
C SER A 186 15.24 -29.03 -31.28
N LEU A 187 16.11 -29.14 -30.27
CA LEU A 187 15.73 -29.06 -28.85
C LEU A 187 15.14 -27.68 -28.50
N CYS A 188 15.74 -26.59 -28.97
CA CYS A 188 15.24 -25.24 -28.71
C CYS A 188 13.85 -25.00 -29.32
N ILE A 189 13.59 -25.49 -30.55
CA ILE A 189 12.28 -25.37 -31.21
C ILE A 189 11.19 -26.11 -30.42
N VAL A 190 11.45 -27.38 -30.05
CA VAL A 190 10.51 -28.20 -29.26
C VAL A 190 10.21 -27.54 -27.92
N SER A 191 11.22 -27.02 -27.24
CA SER A 191 11.05 -26.45 -25.90
C SER A 191 10.38 -25.08 -25.87
N GLN A 192 10.52 -24.26 -26.93
CA GLN A 192 9.78 -23.00 -27.02
C GLN A 192 8.27 -23.25 -27.06
N HIS A 193 7.82 -24.30 -27.78
CA HIS A 193 6.40 -24.68 -27.81
C HIS A 193 5.84 -25.19 -26.47
N VAL A 194 6.69 -25.65 -25.55
CA VAL A 194 6.30 -26.00 -24.17
C VAL A 194 6.28 -24.75 -23.28
N ASP A 195 7.27 -23.86 -23.42
CA ASP A 195 7.36 -22.62 -22.65
C ASP A 195 6.21 -21.64 -22.98
N ASP A 196 5.83 -21.51 -24.25
CA ASP A 196 4.70 -20.68 -24.71
C ASP A 196 3.36 -21.07 -24.05
N CYS A 197 3.18 -22.34 -23.69
CA CYS A 197 1.96 -22.88 -23.07
C CYS A 197 1.94 -22.74 -21.53
N LYS A 198 3.03 -22.27 -20.91
CA LYS A 198 3.18 -22.19 -19.44
C LYS A 198 2.18 -21.26 -18.77
N THR A 199 1.85 -20.15 -19.42
CA THR A 199 0.94 -19.12 -18.87
C THR A 199 -0.46 -19.67 -18.65
N ASP A 200 -0.87 -20.62 -19.51
CA ASP A 200 -2.22 -21.17 -19.53
C ASP A 200 -2.44 -22.21 -18.40
N LEU A 201 -1.40 -22.92 -17.94
CA LEU A 201 -1.48 -23.99 -16.92
C LEU A 201 -2.33 -23.68 -15.68
N LYS A 202 -2.49 -22.40 -15.31
CA LYS A 202 -3.18 -21.93 -14.10
C LYS A 202 -4.72 -21.91 -14.18
N LEU A 203 -5.31 -22.29 -15.31
CA LEU A 203 -6.73 -22.02 -15.62
C LEU A 203 -7.60 -23.29 -15.82
N PHE A 204 -7.18 -24.48 -15.35
CA PHE A 204 -7.79 -25.75 -15.77
C PHE A 204 -8.16 -26.75 -14.68
N ASN A 205 -9.25 -27.50 -14.96
CA ASN A 205 -9.53 -28.79 -14.34
C ASN A 205 -8.56 -29.87 -14.90
N MET A 206 -8.15 -30.81 -14.06
CA MET A 206 -6.90 -31.57 -14.23
C MET A 206 -6.86 -32.57 -15.41
N GLU A 207 -7.95 -33.31 -15.65
CA GLU A 207 -7.93 -34.56 -16.43
C GLU A 207 -7.69 -34.36 -17.95
N ASP A 208 -8.39 -33.43 -18.59
CA ASP A 208 -8.20 -33.09 -20.02
C ASP A 208 -6.76 -32.61 -20.29
N MET A 209 -6.21 -31.81 -19.36
CA MET A 209 -4.87 -31.24 -19.45
C MET A 209 -3.80 -32.31 -19.22
N GLN A 210 -3.97 -33.19 -18.23
CA GLN A 210 -3.07 -34.33 -18.04
C GLN A 210 -3.03 -35.22 -19.28
N THR A 211 -4.17 -35.42 -19.96
CA THR A 211 -4.23 -36.17 -21.23
C THR A 211 -3.44 -35.48 -22.33
N LEU A 212 -3.63 -34.17 -22.54
CA LEU A 212 -2.89 -33.41 -23.55
C LEU A 212 -1.39 -33.29 -23.25
N ILE A 213 -1.00 -33.19 -21.98
CA ILE A 213 0.39 -33.18 -21.55
C ILE A 213 1.02 -34.57 -21.75
N ALA A 214 0.32 -35.65 -21.45
CA ALA A 214 0.80 -37.01 -21.72
C ALA A 214 0.97 -37.26 -23.24
N GLU A 215 0.02 -36.80 -24.06
CA GLU A 215 0.12 -36.84 -25.53
C GLU A 215 1.33 -36.02 -26.04
N LEU A 216 1.53 -34.81 -25.51
CA LEU A 216 2.66 -33.95 -25.83
C LEU A 216 4.00 -34.61 -25.50
N TYR A 217 4.14 -35.18 -24.30
CA TYR A 217 5.39 -35.82 -23.88
C TYR A 217 5.65 -37.16 -24.54
N ALA A 218 4.62 -37.92 -24.91
CA ALA A 218 4.79 -39.12 -25.74
C ALA A 218 5.44 -38.75 -27.08
N HIS A 219 5.00 -37.64 -27.70
CA HIS A 219 5.62 -37.14 -28.93
C HIS A 219 7.03 -36.54 -28.74
N ILE A 220 7.31 -35.90 -27.60
CA ILE A 220 8.68 -35.46 -27.25
C ILE A 220 9.59 -36.68 -27.05
N PHE A 221 9.13 -37.74 -26.39
CA PHE A 221 9.92 -38.96 -26.15
C PHE A 221 10.17 -39.75 -27.44
N LEU A 222 9.17 -39.84 -28.33
CA LEU A 222 9.32 -40.35 -29.69
C LEU A 222 10.38 -39.57 -30.49
N PHE A 223 10.37 -38.25 -30.40
CA PHE A 223 11.35 -37.37 -31.04
C PHE A 223 12.78 -37.62 -30.52
N LEU A 224 12.96 -37.66 -29.19
CA LEU A 224 14.25 -37.97 -28.56
C LEU A 224 14.76 -39.39 -28.93
N GLY A 225 13.87 -40.39 -28.94
CA GLY A 225 14.19 -41.76 -29.35
C GLY A 225 14.53 -41.87 -30.84
N SER A 226 13.90 -41.06 -31.70
CA SER A 226 14.21 -41.00 -33.13
C SER A 226 15.58 -40.34 -33.39
N ILE A 227 15.96 -39.36 -32.58
CA ILE A 227 17.32 -38.80 -32.55
C ILE A 227 18.35 -39.85 -32.11
N MET A 228 18.06 -40.66 -31.09
CA MET A 228 18.92 -41.79 -30.69
C MET A 228 19.12 -42.78 -31.85
N ASP A 229 18.03 -43.26 -32.47
CA ASP A 229 18.08 -44.19 -33.60
C ASP A 229 18.88 -43.64 -34.78
N TRP A 230 18.71 -42.35 -35.09
CA TRP A 230 19.44 -41.66 -36.16
C TRP A 230 20.94 -41.62 -35.87
N MET A 231 21.33 -41.31 -34.62
CA MET A 231 22.74 -41.30 -34.20
C MET A 231 23.35 -42.71 -34.22
N MET A 232 22.61 -43.74 -33.77
CA MET A 232 23.07 -45.13 -33.80
C MET A 232 23.21 -45.67 -35.23
N LYS A 233 22.19 -45.50 -36.09
CA LYS A 233 22.24 -45.91 -37.51
C LYS A 233 23.40 -45.25 -38.25
N LYS A 234 23.66 -43.97 -37.98
CA LYS A 234 24.81 -43.26 -38.56
C LYS A 234 26.15 -43.65 -37.94
N ARG A 235 26.21 -44.20 -36.73
CA ARG A 235 27.45 -44.76 -36.17
C ARG A 235 27.91 -46.01 -36.91
N ILE A 236 26.97 -46.84 -37.35
CA ILE A 236 27.21 -48.00 -38.22
C ILE A 236 27.52 -47.58 -39.66
N LYS A 237 26.84 -46.56 -40.20
CA LYS A 237 27.07 -46.03 -41.56
C LYS A 237 28.20 -44.98 -41.67
N ARG A 238 28.89 -44.66 -40.57
CA ARG A 238 29.87 -43.53 -40.47
C ARG A 238 31.16 -43.75 -41.25
N LEU A 239 31.37 -44.93 -41.81
CA LEU A 239 32.54 -45.24 -42.62
C LEU A 239 32.49 -44.61 -44.03
N LEU A 240 31.32 -44.18 -44.54
CA LEU A 240 31.16 -44.02 -46.00
C LEU A 240 30.37 -42.84 -46.60
N ASP A 241 29.71 -41.93 -45.87
CA ASP A 241 28.98 -40.84 -46.57
C ASP A 241 28.90 -39.46 -45.89
N SER A 242 28.86 -38.43 -46.75
CA SER A 242 29.00 -37.02 -46.36
C SER A 242 27.74 -36.44 -45.71
N PHE A 243 27.92 -35.70 -44.61
CA PHE A 243 26.81 -35.15 -43.81
C PHE A 243 26.42 -33.73 -44.27
N ASN A 244 25.40 -33.66 -45.14
CA ASN A 244 24.84 -32.41 -45.66
C ASN A 244 23.32 -32.25 -45.48
N ASN A 245 22.70 -32.97 -44.54
CA ASN A 245 21.28 -32.81 -44.22
C ASN A 245 21.11 -31.99 -42.94
N ASP A 246 20.21 -31.01 -43.01
CA ASP A 246 19.75 -30.21 -41.89
C ASP A 246 18.99 -31.07 -40.88
N LEU A 247 19.30 -30.97 -39.58
CA LEU A 247 18.73 -31.90 -38.59
C LEU A 247 17.25 -31.64 -38.28
N PRO A 248 16.79 -30.37 -38.12
CA PRO A 248 15.37 -30.07 -37.97
C PRO A 248 14.50 -30.64 -39.10
N SER A 249 14.95 -30.55 -40.35
CA SER A 249 14.20 -31.08 -41.51
C SER A 249 14.06 -32.61 -41.52
N VAL A 250 14.86 -33.34 -40.74
CA VAL A 250 14.74 -34.81 -40.61
C VAL A 250 13.63 -35.20 -39.64
N PHE A 251 13.27 -34.32 -38.70
CA PHE A 251 12.27 -34.55 -37.65
C PHE A 251 11.09 -33.57 -37.73
N GLU A 252 10.89 -32.95 -38.89
CA GLU A 252 9.87 -31.93 -39.14
C GLU A 252 8.45 -32.45 -38.87
N ASN A 253 8.20 -33.74 -39.16
CA ASN A 253 6.92 -34.40 -38.89
C ASN A 253 6.62 -34.51 -37.38
N GLU A 254 7.61 -34.85 -36.57
CA GLU A 254 7.50 -34.98 -35.12
C GLU A 254 7.37 -33.59 -34.47
N ILE A 255 8.16 -32.61 -34.92
CA ILE A 255 8.09 -31.21 -34.46
C ILE A 255 6.71 -30.60 -34.77
N ASN A 256 6.16 -30.85 -35.96
CA ASN A 256 4.82 -30.37 -36.33
C ASN A 256 3.70 -31.02 -35.49
N LYS A 257 3.84 -32.27 -35.04
CA LYS A 257 2.90 -32.91 -34.11
C LYS A 257 2.96 -32.29 -32.72
N ILE A 258 4.17 -32.08 -32.18
CA ILE A 258 4.39 -31.39 -30.90
C ILE A 258 3.74 -30.01 -30.93
N LYS A 259 3.99 -29.23 -31.99
CA LYS A 259 3.35 -27.92 -32.22
C LYS A 259 1.82 -28.01 -32.27
N GLY A 260 1.26 -28.97 -33.00
CA GLY A 260 -0.19 -29.15 -33.12
C GLY A 260 -0.87 -29.49 -31.77
N ILE A 261 -0.19 -30.18 -30.87
CA ILE A 261 -0.68 -30.46 -29.51
C ILE A 261 -0.55 -29.22 -28.63
N SER A 262 0.56 -28.48 -28.68
CA SER A 262 0.69 -27.16 -28.03
C SER A 262 -0.40 -26.19 -28.48
N ASP A 263 -0.74 -26.17 -29.77
CA ASP A 263 -1.84 -25.37 -30.31
C ASP A 263 -3.22 -25.84 -29.78
N ARG A 264 -3.44 -27.14 -29.60
CA ARG A 264 -4.66 -27.68 -28.96
C ARG A 264 -4.77 -27.26 -27.49
N ILE A 265 -3.67 -27.31 -26.74
CA ILE A 265 -3.62 -26.85 -25.33
C ILE A 265 -4.04 -25.38 -25.24
N ARG A 266 -3.44 -24.49 -26.05
CA ARG A 266 -3.79 -23.05 -26.07
C ARG A 266 -5.22 -22.77 -26.51
N ASN A 267 -5.74 -23.52 -27.49
CA ASN A 267 -7.11 -23.34 -27.97
C ASN A 267 -8.16 -23.83 -26.96
N LEU A 268 -7.95 -24.98 -26.33
CA LEU A 268 -8.79 -25.46 -25.23
C LEU A 268 -8.77 -24.44 -24.07
N ALA A 269 -7.59 -23.85 -23.81
CA ALA A 269 -7.43 -22.86 -22.77
C ALA A 269 -8.28 -21.60 -22.97
N SER A 270 -8.24 -21.05 -24.18
CA SER A 270 -9.07 -19.90 -24.56
C SER A 270 -10.58 -20.20 -24.49
N GLN A 271 -10.99 -21.43 -24.77
CA GLN A 271 -12.40 -21.83 -24.74
C GLN A 271 -12.94 -21.98 -23.31
N LYS A 272 -12.21 -22.60 -22.38
CA LYS A 272 -12.67 -22.80 -21.00
C LYS A 272 -12.78 -21.47 -20.24
N SER A 273 -11.82 -20.56 -20.42
CA SER A 273 -11.87 -19.19 -19.84
C SER A 273 -13.16 -18.44 -20.24
N ARG A 274 -13.62 -18.60 -21.49
CA ARG A 274 -14.90 -18.03 -21.97
C ARG A 274 -16.14 -18.73 -21.40
N ALA A 275 -16.03 -20.01 -21.04
CA ALA A 275 -17.11 -20.78 -20.39
C ALA A 275 -17.22 -20.45 -18.89
N GLU A 276 -16.09 -20.29 -18.19
CA GLU A 276 -16.05 -19.85 -16.79
C GLU A 276 -16.65 -18.44 -16.64
N LEU A 277 -16.29 -17.50 -17.51
CA LEU A 277 -16.93 -16.16 -17.54
C LEU A 277 -18.46 -16.22 -17.69
N ARG A 278 -19.01 -17.23 -18.40
CA ARG A 278 -20.47 -17.46 -18.45
C ARG A 278 -21.01 -18.10 -17.18
N SER A 279 -20.30 -19.05 -16.58
CA SER A 279 -20.71 -19.69 -15.33
C SER A 279 -20.72 -18.69 -14.17
N THR A 280 -19.64 -17.93 -13.99
CA THR A 280 -19.54 -16.85 -13.01
C THR A 280 -20.67 -15.84 -13.16
N ARG A 281 -21.03 -15.44 -14.39
CA ARG A 281 -22.19 -14.57 -14.63
C ARG A 281 -23.51 -15.19 -14.14
N LEU A 282 -23.75 -16.46 -14.43
CA LEU A 282 -24.98 -17.15 -14.00
C LEU A 282 -25.02 -17.35 -12.47
N THR A 283 -23.88 -17.61 -11.83
CA THR A 283 -23.76 -17.68 -10.37
C THR A 283 -23.97 -16.31 -9.70
N VAL A 284 -23.46 -15.22 -10.28
CA VAL A 284 -23.75 -13.86 -9.84
C VAL A 284 -25.26 -13.55 -9.97
N GLU A 285 -25.90 -13.99 -11.05
CA GLU A 285 -27.36 -13.86 -11.27
C GLU A 285 -28.21 -14.78 -10.35
N SER A 286 -27.65 -15.82 -9.71
CA SER A 286 -28.31 -16.57 -8.62
C SER A 286 -28.06 -15.93 -7.25
N SER A 287 -26.81 -15.61 -6.91
CA SER A 287 -26.46 -14.98 -5.63
C SER A 287 -27.14 -13.60 -5.45
N ALA A 288 -27.37 -12.86 -6.54
CA ALA A 288 -28.15 -11.62 -6.51
C ALA A 288 -29.64 -11.82 -6.17
N ARG A 289 -30.20 -13.03 -6.33
CA ARG A 289 -31.56 -13.38 -5.86
C ARG A 289 -31.56 -13.76 -4.39
N ASP A 290 -30.58 -14.53 -3.93
CA ASP A 290 -30.47 -14.93 -2.52
C ASP A 290 -30.15 -13.72 -1.62
N LEU A 291 -29.32 -12.78 -2.09
CA LEU A 291 -29.09 -11.49 -1.45
C LEU A 291 -30.39 -10.69 -1.23
N ARG A 292 -31.32 -10.68 -2.19
CA ARG A 292 -32.61 -9.98 -2.04
C ARG A 292 -33.46 -10.53 -0.90
N ALA A 293 -33.44 -11.84 -0.67
CA ALA A 293 -34.13 -12.45 0.46
C ALA A 293 -33.48 -12.08 1.80
N GLY A 294 -32.14 -12.00 1.85
CA GLY A 294 -31.41 -11.51 3.04
C GLY A 294 -31.72 -10.06 3.39
N PHE A 295 -31.80 -9.17 2.39
CA PHE A 295 -32.09 -7.75 2.59
C PHE A 295 -33.49 -7.46 3.20
N GLU A 296 -34.45 -8.39 3.11
CA GLU A 296 -35.76 -8.24 3.77
C GLU A 296 -35.72 -8.54 5.29
N GLY A 297 -34.73 -9.29 5.76
CA GLY A 297 -34.46 -9.48 7.19
C GLY A 297 -33.81 -8.25 7.80
N GLU A 298 -32.76 -7.74 7.14
CA GLU A 298 -32.02 -6.53 7.54
C GLU A 298 -32.94 -5.30 7.68
N LYS A 299 -33.84 -5.09 6.71
CA LYS A 299 -34.86 -4.02 6.76
C LYS A 299 -35.77 -4.09 7.99
N ARG A 300 -36.06 -5.30 8.49
CA ARG A 300 -36.93 -5.49 9.66
C ARG A 300 -36.21 -5.10 10.95
N HIS A 301 -34.93 -5.45 11.06
CA HIS A 301 -34.08 -5.07 12.19
C HIS A 301 -33.79 -3.56 12.21
N GLN A 302 -33.52 -2.95 11.05
CA GLN A 302 -33.34 -1.50 10.92
C GLN A 302 -34.61 -0.72 11.29
N ALA A 303 -35.80 -1.24 11.00
CA ALA A 303 -37.07 -0.62 11.42
C ALA A 303 -37.25 -0.62 12.95
N GLU A 304 -36.88 -1.71 13.64
CA GLU A 304 -36.95 -1.81 15.11
C GLU A 304 -35.94 -0.86 15.78
N MET A 305 -34.71 -0.77 15.26
CA MET A 305 -33.69 0.17 15.76
C MET A 305 -34.07 1.63 15.52
N LYS A 306 -34.64 1.95 14.35
CA LYS A 306 -35.17 3.28 14.02
C LYS A 306 -36.28 3.69 15.00
N HIS A 307 -37.22 2.79 15.31
CA HIS A 307 -38.31 3.06 16.26
C HIS A 307 -37.79 3.33 17.69
N TYR A 308 -36.68 2.72 18.11
CA TYR A 308 -36.04 3.02 19.40
C TYR A 308 -35.37 4.40 19.38
N ALA A 309 -34.57 4.71 18.36
CA ALA A 309 -33.89 6.00 18.21
C ALA A 309 -34.88 7.18 18.12
N GLU A 310 -35.99 7.02 17.41
CA GLU A 310 -37.05 8.02 17.31
C GLU A 310 -37.72 8.34 18.65
N SER A 311 -37.77 7.39 19.60
CA SER A 311 -38.35 7.65 20.92
C SER A 311 -37.49 8.61 21.75
N ILE A 312 -36.15 8.53 21.59
CA ILE A 312 -35.16 9.37 22.26
C ILE A 312 -35.12 10.76 21.60
N LEU A 313 -35.19 10.80 20.26
CA LEU A 313 -35.15 12.06 19.50
C LEU A 313 -36.40 12.93 19.72
N ARG A 314 -37.58 12.33 19.95
CA ARG A 314 -38.82 13.04 20.26
C ARG A 314 -38.72 13.89 21.54
N GLU A 315 -38.02 13.41 22.57
CA GLU A 315 -37.85 14.18 23.81
C GLU A 315 -36.78 15.28 23.68
N GLN A 316 -35.73 15.07 22.87
CA GLN A 316 -34.75 16.14 22.55
C GLN A 316 -35.37 17.26 21.71
N ASN A 317 -36.20 16.94 20.71
CA ASN A 317 -36.80 17.94 19.83
C ASN A 317 -37.79 18.86 20.55
N ARG A 318 -38.40 18.41 21.66
CA ARG A 318 -39.24 19.24 22.54
C ARG A 318 -38.48 20.40 23.20
N ILE A 319 -37.15 20.33 23.26
CA ILE A 319 -36.26 21.32 23.91
C ILE A 319 -35.71 22.34 22.89
N SER A 320 -35.65 22.00 21.60
CA SER A 320 -34.97 22.81 20.56
C SER A 320 -35.72 24.10 20.15
N GLY A 321 -37.03 24.19 20.39
CA GLY A 321 -37.88 25.30 19.91
C GLY A 321 -37.60 26.70 20.49
N LEU A 322 -36.69 26.83 21.45
CA LEU A 322 -36.36 28.10 22.13
C LEU A 322 -35.03 28.74 21.67
N TRP A 323 -34.30 28.12 20.73
CA TRP A 323 -32.87 28.40 20.52
C TRP A 323 -32.50 29.28 19.31
N THR A 324 -33.42 29.52 18.37
CA THR A 324 -33.12 30.16 17.08
C THR A 324 -32.86 31.67 17.18
N ALA A 325 -33.60 32.37 18.05
CA ALA A 325 -33.47 33.81 18.24
C ALA A 325 -32.11 34.20 18.84
N GLU A 326 -31.57 33.39 19.77
CA GLU A 326 -30.27 33.66 20.38
C GLU A 326 -29.12 33.44 19.38
N LYS A 327 -29.23 32.48 18.45
CA LYS A 327 -28.26 32.32 17.35
C LYS A 327 -28.28 33.49 16.36
N GLN A 328 -29.45 33.98 15.96
CA GLN A 328 -29.55 35.17 15.12
C GLN A 328 -28.96 36.40 15.82
N LYS A 329 -29.19 36.55 17.13
CA LYS A 329 -28.56 37.56 17.97
C LYS A 329 -27.04 37.38 18.09
N GLN A 330 -26.53 36.15 18.15
CA GLN A 330 -25.09 35.86 18.10
C GLN A 330 -24.46 36.18 16.75
N LEU A 331 -25.14 35.92 15.62
CA LEU A 331 -24.68 36.36 14.30
C LEU A 331 -24.68 37.88 14.19
N ALA A 332 -25.78 38.54 14.59
CA ALA A 332 -25.86 39.99 14.65
C ALA A 332 -24.73 40.58 15.49
N ASN A 333 -24.47 40.03 16.68
CA ASN A 333 -23.38 40.46 17.53
C ASN A 333 -22.01 40.12 16.94
N SER A 334 -21.84 39.03 16.20
CA SER A 334 -20.56 38.70 15.55
C SER A 334 -20.26 39.62 14.38
N ILE A 335 -21.28 39.98 13.59
CA ILE A 335 -21.19 40.99 12.54
C ILE A 335 -20.87 42.34 13.20
N VAL A 336 -21.63 42.75 14.22
CA VAL A 336 -21.42 44.03 14.95
C VAL A 336 -20.06 44.09 15.63
N ASN A 337 -19.56 43.00 16.22
CA ASN A 337 -18.21 42.96 16.79
C ASN A 337 -17.14 43.06 15.69
N MET A 338 -17.37 42.48 14.51
CA MET A 338 -16.51 42.68 13.34
C MET A 338 -16.60 44.11 12.80
N LEU A 339 -17.77 44.77 12.93
CA LEU A 339 -17.89 46.21 12.71
C LEU A 339 -17.10 46.98 13.77
N GLU A 340 -17.14 46.61 15.04
CA GLU A 340 -16.39 47.30 16.09
C GLU A 340 -14.87 47.08 15.91
N GLU A 341 -14.40 45.88 15.59
CA GLU A 341 -12.98 45.60 15.32
C GLU A 341 -12.46 46.27 14.05
N LYS A 342 -13.16 46.17 12.91
CA LYS A 342 -12.71 46.81 11.65
C LYS A 342 -13.03 48.30 11.61
N ALA A 343 -14.12 48.75 12.23
CA ALA A 343 -14.36 50.16 12.42
C ALA A 343 -13.52 50.75 13.55
N ILE A 344 -12.85 50.03 14.46
CA ILE A 344 -11.81 50.66 15.32
C ILE A 344 -10.72 51.29 14.43
N HIS A 345 -10.34 50.64 13.33
CA HIS A 345 -9.46 51.20 12.28
C HIS A 345 -10.05 52.41 11.51
N TRP A 346 -11.34 52.73 11.69
CA TRP A 346 -12.05 53.86 11.04
C TRP A 346 -12.68 54.85 12.06
N LEU A 347 -12.82 54.48 13.32
CA LEU A 347 -13.43 55.23 14.42
C LEU A 347 -12.38 55.99 15.24
N GLU A 348 -11.09 55.68 15.05
CA GLU A 348 -10.02 56.66 15.26
C GLU A 348 -10.21 57.91 14.36
N TYR A 349 -11.03 57.84 13.30
CA TYR A 349 -11.35 58.98 12.43
C TYR A 349 -12.72 59.64 12.71
N ASN A 350 -13.72 58.99 13.34
CA ASN A 350 -15.00 59.64 13.67
C ASN A 350 -15.72 59.11 14.93
N GLN A 351 -15.52 59.79 16.07
CA GLN A 351 -16.45 59.72 17.21
C GLN A 351 -17.72 60.55 16.95
N ALA A 352 -18.93 59.96 17.04
CA ALA A 352 -20.11 60.59 17.69
C ALA A 352 -21.41 59.73 17.69
N LYS A 353 -22.10 59.74 18.86
CA LYS A 353 -23.57 59.60 19.11
C LYS A 353 -24.29 58.22 19.05
N ASN A 354 -24.52 57.70 20.27
CA ASN A 354 -25.84 57.51 20.93
C ASN A 354 -26.96 56.55 20.42
N ASN A 355 -27.16 55.48 21.22
CA ASN A 355 -28.38 55.12 22.01
C ASN A 355 -29.66 54.43 21.45
N ARG A 356 -30.01 53.30 22.12
CA ARG A 356 -31.33 52.85 22.68
C ARG A 356 -32.37 52.03 21.84
N GLN A 357 -32.85 50.91 22.44
CA GLN A 357 -34.26 50.48 22.79
C GLN A 357 -35.37 50.34 21.70
N GLU A 358 -36.35 49.40 21.71
CA GLU A 358 -36.65 48.14 22.49
C GLU A 358 -37.89 47.32 21.94
N LEU A 359 -38.05 46.06 22.44
CA LEU A 359 -39.30 45.25 22.63
C LEU A 359 -40.05 44.44 21.51
N PHE A 360 -40.78 43.41 22.00
CA PHE A 360 -41.58 42.28 21.43
C PHE A 360 -42.97 42.69 20.82
N PRO A 361 -43.89 41.82 20.25
CA PRO A 361 -44.12 40.38 20.51
C PRO A 361 -44.69 39.45 19.37
N THR A 362 -45.21 38.29 19.80
CA THR A 362 -45.63 37.04 19.11
C THR A 362 -46.95 37.01 18.33
N ALA A 363 -47.08 36.05 17.38
CA ALA A 363 -48.34 35.32 17.11
C ALA A 363 -48.10 33.92 16.49
N PHE A 364 -48.94 32.94 16.84
CA PHE A 364 -49.02 31.59 16.25
C PHE A 364 -50.24 31.50 15.32
N VAL A 365 -50.16 30.73 14.23
CA VAL A 365 -51.32 30.25 13.46
C VAL A 365 -51.11 28.79 13.09
N SER A 366 -52.14 27.96 13.30
CA SER A 366 -52.20 26.57 12.82
C SER A 366 -52.87 26.51 11.45
N LEU A 367 -52.62 25.45 10.69
CA LEU A 367 -53.68 24.79 9.92
C LEU A 367 -53.34 23.35 9.55
N ASP A 368 -54.40 22.62 9.24
CA ASP A 368 -54.54 21.17 9.16
C ASP A 368 -54.78 20.78 7.69
N ARG A 369 -54.16 19.68 7.20
CA ARG A 369 -54.85 18.51 6.60
C ARG A 369 -54.05 17.68 5.59
N SER A 370 -54.06 16.38 5.86
CA SER A 370 -54.15 15.25 4.92
C SER A 370 -53.72 15.48 3.47
N ALA A 371 -52.47 15.14 3.18
CA ALA A 371 -52.05 14.68 1.86
C ALA A 371 -51.28 13.37 2.04
N GLN A 372 -51.20 12.57 0.98
CA GLN A 372 -50.61 11.23 1.01
C GLN A 372 -49.09 11.37 1.17
N VAL A 373 -48.63 11.22 2.41
CA VAL A 373 -47.22 11.45 2.80
C VAL A 373 -46.34 10.41 2.13
N SER A 374 -45.36 10.88 1.36
CA SER A 374 -44.26 10.04 0.86
C SER A 374 -43.06 10.22 1.78
N GLU A 375 -42.56 9.12 2.33
CA GLU A 375 -41.35 9.12 3.16
C GLU A 375 -40.11 9.25 2.26
N TYR A 376 -39.42 10.38 2.34
CA TYR A 376 -38.16 10.61 1.64
C TYR A 376 -37.00 10.70 2.65
N THR A 377 -35.84 10.15 2.31
CA THR A 377 -34.59 10.47 3.01
C THR A 377 -33.89 11.62 2.30
N SER A 378 -33.19 12.50 3.02
CA SER A 378 -32.43 13.59 2.37
C SER A 378 -31.37 13.06 1.40
N GLU A 379 -30.77 11.91 1.70
CA GLU A 379 -29.85 11.18 0.82
C GLU A 379 -30.50 10.73 -0.50
N ALA A 380 -31.72 10.18 -0.46
CA ALA A 380 -32.44 9.80 -1.68
C ALA A 380 -32.72 11.04 -2.55
N VAL A 381 -33.14 12.15 -1.95
CA VAL A 381 -33.40 13.42 -2.66
C VAL A 381 -32.10 14.02 -3.23
N ALA A 382 -30.98 13.88 -2.52
CA ALA A 382 -29.66 14.28 -3.02
C ALA A 382 -29.19 13.43 -4.21
N ILE A 383 -29.43 12.11 -4.20
CA ILE A 383 -29.16 11.24 -5.35
C ILE A 383 -30.06 11.60 -6.54
N CYS A 384 -31.36 11.78 -6.31
CA CYS A 384 -32.34 12.15 -7.33
C CYS A 384 -32.05 13.49 -8.03
N SER A 385 -31.44 14.44 -7.31
CA SER A 385 -31.11 15.79 -7.82
C SER A 385 -29.69 15.94 -8.35
N ARG A 386 -28.85 14.89 -8.32
CA ARG A 386 -27.41 14.98 -8.63
C ARG A 386 -27.08 15.64 -9.96
N GLN A 387 -27.87 15.43 -11.01
CA GLN A 387 -27.65 15.99 -12.35
C GLN A 387 -27.63 17.53 -12.40
N LEU A 388 -28.19 18.21 -11.39
CA LEU A 388 -28.21 19.68 -11.35
C LEU A 388 -26.81 20.28 -11.17
N GLU A 389 -25.84 19.51 -10.64
CA GLU A 389 -24.46 19.96 -10.47
C GLU A 389 -23.70 20.14 -11.79
N ASP A 390 -24.17 19.55 -12.89
CA ASP A 390 -23.57 19.76 -14.21
C ASP A 390 -23.78 21.20 -14.74
N PHE A 391 -24.68 21.97 -14.11
CA PHE A 391 -25.14 23.30 -14.57
C PHE A 391 -24.59 24.49 -13.79
N PHE A 392 -23.81 24.28 -12.72
CA PHE A 392 -23.17 25.35 -11.97
C PHE A 392 -21.82 24.88 -11.41
N TYR A 393 -20.90 25.81 -11.19
CA TYR A 393 -19.61 25.48 -10.57
C TYR A 393 -19.68 25.65 -9.04
N ARG A 394 -19.24 24.64 -8.26
CA ARG A 394 -19.32 24.66 -6.78
C ARG A 394 -18.43 25.74 -6.13
N ASP A 395 -17.38 26.19 -6.80
CA ASP A 395 -16.55 27.34 -6.37
C ASP A 395 -17.31 28.67 -6.38
N ARG A 396 -18.37 28.80 -7.19
CA ARG A 396 -19.32 29.94 -7.15
C ARG A 396 -20.32 29.86 -5.99
N ILE A 397 -20.32 28.79 -5.19
CA ILE A 397 -21.13 28.71 -3.96
C ILE A 397 -20.39 29.29 -2.75
N ARG A 398 -19.08 29.04 -2.62
CA ARG A 398 -18.21 29.58 -1.55
C ARG A 398 -16.86 30.01 -2.11
N LEU A 399 -16.46 31.27 -1.86
CA LEU A 399 -15.12 31.75 -2.20
C LEU A 399 -14.08 31.31 -1.14
N SER A 400 -12.87 31.00 -1.60
CA SER A 400 -11.78 30.54 -0.73
C SER A 400 -11.32 31.65 0.22
N HIS A 401 -11.19 31.33 1.51
CA HIS A 401 -10.85 32.25 2.60
C HIS A 401 -9.37 32.70 2.64
N GLY A 402 -8.63 32.54 1.54
CA GLY A 402 -7.17 32.65 1.50
C GLY A 402 -6.58 34.00 1.10
N ALA A 403 -7.39 35.05 0.92
CA ALA A 403 -6.90 36.35 0.46
C ALA A 403 -7.69 37.52 1.06
N PHE A 404 -7.11 38.71 0.91
CA PHE A 404 -7.72 40.04 1.08
C PHE A 404 -7.91 40.54 2.54
N ASP A 405 -6.80 40.96 3.15
CA ASP A 405 -6.83 41.91 4.25
C ASP A 405 -7.35 43.30 3.79
N SER A 406 -8.12 43.98 4.64
CA SER A 406 -8.71 45.31 4.43
C SER A 406 -9.88 45.42 3.42
N ILE A 407 -11.10 45.08 3.89
CA ILE A 407 -12.35 45.49 3.23
C ILE A 407 -12.57 46.99 3.47
N MET A 408 -12.47 47.82 2.42
CA MET A 408 -13.00 49.18 2.44
C MET A 408 -14.42 49.21 1.87
N VAL A 409 -15.41 49.10 2.75
CA VAL A 409 -16.84 49.27 2.46
C VAL A 409 -17.39 50.43 3.30
N PRO A 410 -18.33 51.25 2.78
CA PRO A 410 -18.92 52.34 3.55
C PRO A 410 -19.59 51.86 4.86
N PRO A 411 -19.37 52.55 6.01
CA PRO A 411 -19.91 52.14 7.31
C PRO A 411 -21.44 52.00 7.36
N GLU A 412 -22.16 52.75 6.52
CA GLU A 412 -23.61 52.66 6.35
C GLU A 412 -24.07 51.26 5.89
N SER A 413 -23.38 50.65 4.91
CA SER A 413 -23.73 49.32 4.38
C SER A 413 -23.54 48.23 5.43
N PHE A 414 -22.49 48.35 6.24
CA PHE A 414 -22.24 47.47 7.38
C PHE A 414 -23.33 47.59 8.45
N ARG A 415 -23.76 48.82 8.79
CA ARG A 415 -24.86 49.06 9.74
C ARG A 415 -26.18 48.48 9.22
N GLU A 416 -26.48 48.67 7.93
CA GLU A 416 -27.68 48.13 7.29
C GLU A 416 -27.73 46.60 7.33
N ILE A 417 -26.61 45.91 7.09
CA ILE A 417 -26.50 44.45 7.29
C ILE A 417 -26.71 44.10 8.77
N GLY A 418 -26.07 44.81 9.70
CA GLY A 418 -26.21 44.56 11.14
C GLY A 418 -27.65 44.65 11.62
N ASP A 419 -28.36 45.71 11.23
CA ASP A 419 -29.77 45.92 11.57
C ASP A 419 -30.69 44.92 10.84
N TRP A 420 -30.41 44.61 9.57
CA TRP A 420 -31.12 43.55 8.84
C TRP A 420 -30.97 42.19 9.52
N VAL A 421 -29.76 41.77 9.93
CA VAL A 421 -29.54 40.49 10.66
C VAL A 421 -30.29 40.46 12.00
N ARG A 422 -30.35 41.60 12.72
CA ARG A 422 -31.06 41.70 14.00
C ARG A 422 -32.58 41.48 13.92
N VAL A 423 -33.22 41.81 12.80
CA VAL A 423 -34.67 41.57 12.60
C VAL A 423 -34.92 40.07 12.44
N PRO A 424 -35.58 39.35 13.37
CA PRO A 424 -35.70 37.88 13.28
C PRO A 424 -36.59 37.41 12.12
N ALA A 425 -37.46 38.30 11.64
CA ALA A 425 -38.40 38.03 10.57
C ALA A 425 -37.72 37.90 9.20
N PRO A 426 -38.30 37.10 8.27
CA PRO A 426 -37.93 37.09 6.85
C PRO A 426 -37.99 38.50 6.25
N ASN A 427 -36.89 38.93 5.63
CA ASN A 427 -36.77 40.23 4.96
C ASN A 427 -35.63 40.22 3.93
N LEU A 428 -35.74 41.09 2.93
CA LEU A 428 -34.74 41.27 1.88
C LEU A 428 -34.01 42.61 2.07
N LEU A 429 -32.68 42.58 2.07
CA LEU A 429 -31.80 43.75 1.96
C LEU A 429 -31.08 43.70 0.61
N TRP A 430 -31.05 44.83 -0.09
CA TRP A 430 -30.34 45.03 -1.35
C TRP A 430 -29.31 46.13 -1.15
N LEU A 431 -28.06 45.85 -1.52
CA LEU A 431 -26.94 46.79 -1.41
C LEU A 431 -26.27 46.98 -2.78
N GLU A 432 -26.08 48.24 -3.16
CA GLU A 432 -25.40 48.64 -4.39
C GLU A 432 -24.01 49.18 -4.06
N GLY A 433 -22.98 48.56 -4.64
CA GLY A 433 -21.57 48.90 -4.49
C GLY A 433 -21.02 49.70 -5.67
N PRO A 434 -19.72 50.08 -5.61
CA PRO A 434 -19.06 50.84 -6.68
C PRO A 434 -19.08 50.06 -8.01
N PRO A 435 -18.95 50.74 -9.17
CA PRO A 435 -18.86 50.10 -10.48
C PRO A 435 -17.57 49.26 -10.58
N VAL A 436 -17.67 48.04 -11.13
CA VAL A 436 -16.53 47.12 -11.32
C VAL A 436 -16.64 46.42 -12.68
N ASP A 437 -15.51 46.03 -13.28
CA ASP A 437 -15.51 45.19 -14.49
C ASP A 437 -15.83 43.72 -14.15
N GLY A 438 -16.47 43.02 -15.10
CA GLY A 438 -17.34 41.85 -14.82
C GLY A 438 -16.73 40.54 -14.31
N ASP A 439 -15.43 40.47 -14.09
CA ASP A 439 -14.72 39.27 -13.60
C ASP A 439 -13.84 39.56 -12.36
N ASP A 440 -13.95 40.74 -11.76
CA ASP A 440 -13.04 41.18 -10.69
C ASP A 440 -13.56 40.81 -9.28
N PHE A 441 -12.90 39.82 -8.65
CA PHE A 441 -13.18 39.41 -7.27
C PHE A 441 -12.68 40.40 -6.21
N GLU A 442 -11.92 41.43 -6.59
CA GLU A 442 -11.43 42.48 -5.67
C GLU A 442 -12.54 43.47 -5.24
N ASN A 443 -13.80 43.25 -5.65
CA ASN A 443 -14.95 44.03 -5.21
C ASN A 443 -15.18 43.91 -3.68
N PRO A 444 -15.14 45.02 -2.92
CA PRO A 444 -15.34 45.01 -1.47
C PRO A 444 -16.71 44.45 -1.01
N PHE A 445 -17.75 44.53 -1.84
CA PHE A 445 -19.07 43.95 -1.53
C PHE A 445 -19.13 42.44 -1.74
N THR A 446 -18.45 41.90 -2.77
CA THR A 446 -18.24 40.46 -2.97
C THR A 446 -17.51 39.84 -1.78
N MET A 447 -16.47 40.52 -1.28
CA MET A 447 -15.78 40.11 -0.06
C MET A 447 -16.66 40.16 1.19
N MET A 448 -17.51 41.19 1.31
CA MET A 448 -18.44 41.31 2.42
C MET A 448 -19.50 40.20 2.38
N ALA A 449 -19.99 39.82 1.19
CA ALA A 449 -20.86 38.67 1.00
C ALA A 449 -20.22 37.38 1.53
N ALA A 450 -18.98 37.07 1.09
CA ALA A 450 -18.20 35.93 1.57
C ALA A 450 -18.02 35.94 3.10
N THR A 451 -17.77 37.11 3.69
CA THR A 451 -17.61 37.29 5.14
C THR A 451 -18.92 37.01 5.90
N VAL A 452 -20.07 37.48 5.41
CA VAL A 452 -21.37 37.25 6.06
C VAL A 452 -21.76 35.76 5.97
N ILE A 453 -21.47 35.10 4.85
CA ILE A 453 -21.66 33.64 4.69
C ILE A 453 -20.84 32.88 5.75
N ALA A 454 -19.54 33.18 5.87
CA ALA A 454 -18.65 32.55 6.83
C ALA A 454 -19.11 32.72 8.29
N LEU A 455 -19.60 33.90 8.65
CA LEU A 455 -20.13 34.17 9.99
C LEU A 455 -21.45 33.41 10.25
N ALA A 456 -22.31 33.26 9.24
CA ALA A 456 -23.53 32.48 9.35
C ALA A 456 -23.24 30.97 9.55
N GLU A 457 -22.25 30.43 8.84
CA GLU A 457 -21.78 29.06 9.03
C GLU A 457 -21.17 28.85 10.42
N LYS A 458 -20.30 29.77 10.86
CA LYS A 458 -19.69 29.76 12.21
C LYS A 458 -20.74 29.79 13.33
N THR A 459 -21.86 30.46 13.13
CA THR A 459 -22.99 30.53 14.08
C THR A 459 -24.02 29.40 13.91
N LYS A 460 -23.77 28.44 12.98
CA LYS A 460 -24.65 27.31 12.67
C LYS A 460 -26.08 27.76 12.33
N LEU A 461 -26.20 28.80 11.50
CA LEU A 461 -27.42 29.22 10.84
C LEU A 461 -27.48 28.62 9.43
N PRO A 462 -28.64 28.15 8.95
CA PRO A 462 -28.78 27.61 7.60
C PRO A 462 -28.56 28.72 6.58
N VAL A 463 -27.48 28.61 5.80
CA VAL A 463 -27.09 29.60 4.79
C VAL A 463 -26.82 28.96 3.44
N ILE A 464 -27.46 29.51 2.41
CA ILE A 464 -27.22 29.19 1.00
C ILE A 464 -26.70 30.45 0.29
N SER A 465 -25.82 30.28 -0.68
CA SER A 465 -25.25 31.41 -1.40
C SER A 465 -24.83 31.12 -2.83
N TYR A 466 -24.71 32.16 -3.64
CA TYR A 466 -24.15 32.08 -4.99
C TYR A 466 -23.52 33.41 -5.41
N PHE A 467 -22.36 33.33 -6.06
CA PHE A 467 -21.64 34.46 -6.65
C PHE A 467 -21.84 34.43 -8.16
N CYS A 468 -22.73 35.27 -8.71
CA CYS A 468 -23.03 35.32 -10.14
C CYS A 468 -21.80 35.71 -10.99
N GLU A 469 -21.74 35.21 -12.22
CA GLU A 469 -20.69 35.51 -13.22
C GLU A 469 -21.26 35.45 -14.65
N LEU A 470 -20.66 36.19 -15.59
CA LEU A 470 -20.95 36.09 -17.02
C LEU A 470 -19.69 35.71 -17.80
N ARG A 471 -19.46 34.41 -18.01
CA ARG A 471 -18.27 33.89 -18.71
C ARG A 471 -18.31 34.18 -20.22
N ARG A 472 -17.89 35.38 -20.61
CA ARG A 472 -17.82 35.84 -22.00
C ARG A 472 -16.81 35.02 -22.81
N GLY A 473 -17.32 34.03 -23.55
CA GLY A 473 -16.52 33.12 -24.37
C GLY A 473 -16.77 31.63 -24.08
N GLU A 474 -17.54 31.30 -23.03
CA GLU A 474 -18.08 29.95 -22.86
C GLU A 474 -19.04 29.61 -24.01
N ARG A 475 -19.24 28.32 -24.30
CA ARG A 475 -20.21 27.88 -25.29
C ARG A 475 -21.61 27.84 -24.65
N LEU A 476 -22.59 28.49 -25.28
CA LEU A 476 -24.00 28.35 -24.90
C LEU A 476 -24.41 26.87 -24.95
N ARG A 477 -25.02 26.40 -23.86
CA ARG A 477 -25.65 25.09 -23.77
C ARG A 477 -26.93 25.07 -24.61
N ASP A 478 -27.25 23.91 -25.17
CA ASP A 478 -28.43 23.76 -26.02
C ASP A 478 -29.71 24.14 -25.25
N GLY A 479 -30.50 25.08 -25.79
CA GLY A 479 -31.70 25.61 -25.14
C GLY A 479 -31.54 26.91 -24.36
N ASN A 480 -30.36 27.55 -24.37
CA ASN A 480 -30.13 28.89 -23.81
C ASN A 480 -29.81 29.91 -24.91
N ASP A 481 -30.51 31.05 -24.91
CA ASP A 481 -30.43 32.07 -25.96
C ASP A 481 -29.23 33.02 -25.80
N ASN A 482 -28.77 33.25 -24.56
CA ASN A 482 -27.63 34.11 -24.22
C ASN A 482 -26.97 33.69 -22.89
N MET A 483 -25.88 34.35 -22.48
CA MET A 483 -25.12 33.97 -21.27
C MET A 483 -25.89 34.26 -19.99
N GLU A 484 -26.68 35.32 -20.01
CA GLU A 484 -27.51 35.79 -18.92
C GLU A 484 -28.58 34.74 -18.57
N THR A 485 -29.22 34.14 -19.57
CA THR A 485 -30.18 33.02 -19.39
C THR A 485 -29.52 31.76 -18.84
N GLN A 486 -28.32 31.39 -19.33
CA GLN A 486 -27.56 30.23 -18.81
C GLN A 486 -27.14 30.43 -17.34
N ALA A 487 -26.56 31.59 -17.00
CA ALA A 487 -26.11 31.89 -15.65
C ALA A 487 -27.28 32.04 -14.65
N MET A 488 -28.47 32.44 -15.13
CA MET A 488 -29.70 32.47 -14.33
C MET A 488 -30.19 31.07 -13.94
N LEU A 489 -30.01 30.07 -14.79
CA LEU A 489 -30.28 28.67 -14.45
C LEU A 489 -29.23 28.11 -13.48
N SER A 490 -27.95 28.44 -13.68
CA SER A 490 -26.87 28.06 -12.75
C SER A 490 -27.15 28.54 -11.32
N LEU A 491 -27.59 29.79 -11.16
CA LEU A 491 -28.01 30.35 -9.86
C LEU A 491 -29.11 29.52 -9.21
N VAL A 492 -30.23 29.27 -9.91
CA VAL A 492 -31.37 28.55 -9.31
C VAL A 492 -31.03 27.10 -8.99
N TYR A 493 -30.29 26.41 -9.84
CA TYR A 493 -29.92 25.01 -9.62
C TYR A 493 -28.92 24.88 -8.45
N ALA A 494 -28.02 25.84 -8.26
CA ALA A 494 -27.12 25.90 -7.11
C ALA A 494 -27.86 26.13 -5.79
N LEU A 495 -28.90 26.97 -5.77
CA LEU A 495 -29.75 27.18 -4.59
C LEU A 495 -30.57 25.91 -4.25
N ILE A 496 -31.13 25.24 -5.26
CA ILE A 496 -31.85 23.96 -5.08
C ILE A 496 -30.94 22.89 -4.46
N ARG A 497 -29.71 22.70 -4.96
CA ARG A 497 -28.79 21.69 -4.40
C ARG A 497 -28.39 22.00 -2.95
N GLN A 498 -28.10 23.25 -2.62
CA GLN A 498 -27.79 23.65 -1.23
C GLN A 498 -28.98 23.44 -0.28
N LEU A 499 -30.22 23.69 -0.72
CA LEU A 499 -31.40 23.42 0.12
C LEU A 499 -31.60 21.93 0.38
N ILE A 500 -31.29 21.08 -0.60
CA ILE A 500 -31.35 19.62 -0.43
C ILE A 500 -30.28 19.13 0.56
N GLU A 501 -29.10 19.74 0.56
CA GLU A 501 -28.04 19.50 1.56
C GLU A 501 -28.43 19.97 2.99
N LEU A 502 -29.42 20.87 3.12
CA LEU A 502 -29.97 21.35 4.40
C LEU A 502 -31.24 20.59 4.88
N LEU A 503 -31.74 19.61 4.12
CA LEU A 503 -32.93 18.85 4.50
C LEU A 503 -32.67 17.94 5.73
N PRO A 504 -33.66 17.77 6.63
CA PRO A 504 -33.55 16.81 7.73
C PRO A 504 -33.43 15.36 7.20
N PRO A 505 -32.77 14.45 7.94
CA PRO A 505 -32.46 13.09 7.44
C PRO A 505 -33.67 12.27 6.99
N LEU A 506 -34.83 12.51 7.60
CA LEU A 506 -36.12 11.93 7.24
C LEU A 506 -37.14 13.03 7.01
N LEU A 507 -37.89 12.93 5.92
CA LEU A 507 -38.90 13.89 5.49
C LEU A 507 -40.23 13.17 5.23
N ASP A 508 -41.17 13.39 6.13
CA ASP A 508 -42.59 13.14 5.89
C ASP A 508 -43.18 14.37 5.19
N THR A 509 -43.35 14.29 3.88
CA THR A 509 -43.92 15.38 3.09
C THR A 509 -44.90 14.90 2.01
N SER A 510 -45.83 15.80 1.66
CA SER A 510 -46.71 15.67 0.51
C SER A 510 -46.12 16.24 -0.78
N ILE A 511 -44.97 16.90 -0.68
CA ILE A 511 -44.22 17.46 -1.79
C ILE A 511 -43.51 16.33 -2.53
N ASP A 512 -43.72 16.23 -3.85
CA ASP A 512 -42.99 15.29 -4.69
C ASP A 512 -41.51 15.66 -4.73
N LEU A 513 -40.66 14.80 -4.18
CA LEU A 513 -39.19 14.88 -4.22
C LEU A 513 -38.59 13.68 -4.98
N SER A 514 -39.37 13.06 -5.88
CA SER A 514 -38.93 11.90 -6.65
C SER A 514 -37.92 12.24 -7.75
N GLU A 515 -37.14 11.23 -8.15
CA GLU A 515 -36.20 11.27 -9.27
C GLU A 515 -36.83 11.86 -10.55
N ARG A 516 -38.11 11.56 -10.81
CA ARG A 516 -38.84 12.06 -11.98
C ARG A 516 -38.94 13.58 -11.99
N ARG A 517 -39.15 14.21 -10.82
CA ARG A 517 -39.33 15.67 -10.71
C ARG A 517 -38.02 16.42 -10.95
N PHE A 518 -36.90 15.86 -10.51
CA PHE A 518 -35.57 16.43 -10.76
C PHE A 518 -35.04 16.12 -12.17
N LYS A 519 -35.28 14.91 -12.71
CA LYS A 519 -34.87 14.52 -14.07
C LYS A 519 -35.47 15.40 -15.17
N ALA A 520 -36.63 16.00 -14.91
CA ALA A 520 -37.27 16.94 -15.82
C ALA A 520 -36.60 18.33 -15.88
N LEU A 521 -35.61 18.63 -15.03
CA LEU A 521 -34.79 19.83 -15.13
C LEU A 521 -33.61 19.57 -16.08
N ASP A 522 -33.69 20.13 -17.28
CA ASP A 522 -32.79 19.88 -18.40
C ASP A 522 -31.71 20.96 -18.62
N GLY A 523 -31.73 22.04 -17.83
CA GLY A 523 -30.84 23.19 -18.01
C GLY A 523 -31.23 24.14 -19.14
N SER A 524 -32.50 24.10 -19.57
CA SER A 524 -33.11 25.10 -20.44
C SER A 524 -34.12 25.97 -19.68
N LEU A 525 -34.41 27.17 -20.19
CA LEU A 525 -35.49 28.01 -19.65
C LEU A 525 -36.89 27.40 -19.82
N GLY A 526 -37.05 26.38 -20.66
CA GLY A 526 -38.30 25.63 -20.80
C GLY A 526 -38.75 24.94 -19.52
N THR A 527 -37.82 24.67 -18.60
CA THR A 527 -38.08 24.00 -17.31
C THR A 527 -38.08 24.95 -16.11
N TRP A 528 -38.02 26.27 -16.36
CA TRP A 528 -37.94 27.32 -15.33
C TRP A 528 -39.05 27.27 -14.27
N SER A 529 -40.30 27.09 -14.70
CA SER A 529 -41.47 27.03 -13.79
C SER A 529 -41.41 25.83 -12.84
N GLN A 530 -40.80 24.73 -13.29
CA GLN A 530 -40.57 23.55 -12.46
C GLN A 530 -39.40 23.75 -11.50
N ALA A 531 -38.31 24.38 -11.95
CA ALA A 531 -37.16 24.71 -11.09
C ALA A 531 -37.55 25.67 -9.97
N THR A 532 -38.28 26.74 -10.28
CA THR A 532 -38.78 27.71 -9.30
C THR A 532 -39.83 27.11 -8.36
N SER A 533 -40.69 26.21 -8.84
CA SER A 533 -41.58 25.42 -7.98
C SER A 533 -40.80 24.54 -6.99
N ILE A 534 -39.77 23.82 -7.45
CA ILE A 534 -38.91 22.99 -6.57
C ILE A 534 -38.19 23.85 -5.52
N LEU A 535 -37.65 25.02 -5.92
CA LEU A 535 -37.00 25.95 -5.02
C LEU A 535 -37.94 26.46 -3.91
N SER A 536 -39.17 26.84 -4.28
CA SER A 536 -40.20 27.30 -3.35
C SER A 536 -40.63 26.18 -2.39
N ASP A 537 -40.85 24.97 -2.91
CA ASP A 537 -41.26 23.81 -2.13
C ASP A 537 -40.19 23.41 -1.10
N LEU A 538 -38.93 23.33 -1.50
CA LEU A 538 -37.80 23.03 -0.60
C LEU A 538 -37.64 24.08 0.49
N GLY A 539 -37.81 25.37 0.17
CA GLY A 539 -37.85 26.44 1.18
C GLY A 539 -39.02 26.31 2.14
N GLY A 540 -40.17 25.81 1.68
CA GLY A 540 -41.34 25.52 2.50
C GLY A 540 -41.07 24.46 3.58
N LEU A 541 -40.26 23.45 3.27
CA LEU A 541 -39.88 22.35 4.17
C LEU A 541 -38.86 22.74 5.25
N MET A 542 -38.26 23.94 5.15
CA MET A 542 -37.27 24.39 6.14
C MET A 542 -37.95 24.75 7.47
N PRO A 543 -37.41 24.29 8.62
CA PRO A 543 -38.02 24.48 9.94
C PRO A 543 -37.91 25.92 10.47
N GLY A 544 -37.22 26.80 9.76
CA GLY A 544 -37.09 28.23 10.07
C GLY A 544 -36.52 29.01 8.88
N PRO A 545 -36.36 30.34 8.99
CA PRO A 545 -35.88 31.16 7.88
C PRO A 545 -34.47 30.78 7.42
N VAL A 546 -34.27 30.60 6.12
CA VAL A 546 -32.97 30.33 5.51
C VAL A 546 -32.32 31.64 5.09
N LEU A 547 -31.02 31.79 5.41
CA LEU A 547 -30.21 32.91 4.96
C LEU A 547 -29.80 32.67 3.49
N CYS A 548 -30.19 33.55 2.57
CA CYS A 548 -29.86 33.44 1.15
C CYS A 548 -29.02 34.65 0.72
N ILE A 549 -27.78 34.43 0.31
CA ILE A 549 -26.82 35.51 -0.01
C ILE A 549 -26.41 35.38 -1.47
N ILE A 550 -26.82 36.35 -2.30
CA ILE A 550 -26.52 36.34 -3.75
C ILE A 550 -25.73 37.60 -4.10
N ASP A 551 -24.52 37.39 -4.60
CA ASP A 551 -23.66 38.45 -5.11
C ASP A 551 -23.71 38.51 -6.64
N GLY A 552 -23.59 39.71 -7.20
CA GLY A 552 -23.51 39.91 -8.64
C GLY A 552 -24.85 39.80 -9.40
N LEU A 553 -26.02 39.90 -8.74
CA LEU A 553 -27.32 39.60 -9.38
C LEU A 553 -27.62 40.44 -10.64
N HIS A 554 -27.20 41.72 -10.65
CA HIS A 554 -27.24 42.62 -11.80
C HIS A 554 -26.50 42.13 -13.05
N TRP A 555 -25.51 41.23 -12.93
CA TRP A 555 -24.89 40.61 -14.10
C TRP A 555 -25.88 39.73 -14.89
N LEU A 556 -26.97 39.30 -14.26
CA LEU A 556 -27.98 38.46 -14.91
C LEU A 556 -29.11 39.27 -15.57
N THR A 557 -29.06 40.61 -15.58
CA THR A 557 -30.14 41.45 -16.14
C THR A 557 -29.97 41.71 -17.64
N ASP A 558 -30.87 41.14 -18.42
CA ASP A 558 -31.10 41.40 -19.84
C ASP A 558 -32.61 41.37 -20.12
N ARG A 559 -33.05 41.91 -21.26
CA ARG A 559 -34.46 41.84 -21.71
C ARG A 559 -35.01 40.41 -21.79
N GLY A 560 -34.16 39.41 -22.00
CA GLY A 560 -34.52 38.00 -21.97
C GLY A 560 -34.70 37.42 -20.56
N THR A 561 -34.11 38.02 -19.53
CA THR A 561 -34.09 37.48 -18.15
C THR A 561 -35.00 38.22 -17.16
N ASP A 562 -35.44 39.45 -17.46
CA ASP A 562 -36.28 40.29 -16.58
C ASP A 562 -37.45 39.55 -15.92
N ASN A 563 -38.19 38.74 -16.68
CA ASN A 563 -39.34 37.98 -16.16
C ASN A 563 -38.91 36.87 -15.19
N TYR A 564 -37.85 36.13 -15.53
CA TYR A 564 -37.31 35.06 -14.70
C TYR A 564 -36.70 35.61 -13.39
N LEU A 565 -36.05 36.77 -13.46
CA LEU A 565 -35.55 37.49 -12.30
C LEU A 565 -36.67 37.98 -11.39
N SER A 566 -37.75 38.51 -11.98
CA SER A 566 -38.97 38.85 -11.25
C SER A 566 -39.56 37.65 -10.51
N ASP A 567 -39.59 36.46 -11.12
CA ASP A 567 -40.10 35.24 -10.50
C ASP A 567 -39.22 34.72 -9.36
N LEU A 568 -37.90 34.70 -9.54
CA LEU A 568 -36.96 34.35 -8.46
C LEU A 568 -37.08 35.33 -7.28
N LEU A 569 -37.17 36.64 -7.55
CA LEU A 569 -37.35 37.66 -6.51
C LEU A 569 -38.70 37.59 -5.81
N LYS A 570 -39.77 37.08 -6.44
CA LYS A 570 -41.05 36.79 -5.75
C LYS A 570 -40.89 35.69 -4.72
N ILE A 571 -40.22 34.58 -5.07
CA ILE A 571 -39.94 33.48 -4.15
C ILE A 571 -39.07 33.96 -2.99
N LEU A 572 -37.96 34.64 -3.29
CA LEU A 572 -37.01 35.16 -2.31
C LEU A 572 -37.57 36.29 -1.41
N ARG A 573 -38.75 36.84 -1.72
CA ARG A 573 -39.49 37.77 -0.83
C ARG A 573 -40.53 37.06 0.06
N GLY A 574 -40.64 35.73 -0.03
CA GLY A 574 -41.54 34.93 0.79
C GLY A 574 -41.11 34.81 2.26
N ASP A 575 -42.01 34.30 3.11
CA ASP A 575 -41.89 34.17 4.56
C ASP A 575 -40.90 33.08 5.04
N LYS A 576 -40.13 32.50 4.12
CA LYS A 576 -39.08 31.51 4.41
C LYS A 576 -37.66 32.04 4.24
N TRP A 577 -37.50 33.23 3.68
CA TRP A 577 -36.21 33.70 3.19
C TRP A 577 -35.75 34.96 3.90
N LYS A 578 -34.49 34.93 4.35
CA LYS A 578 -33.79 36.11 4.79
C LYS A 578 -32.69 36.41 3.78
N VAL A 579 -32.91 37.40 2.92
CA VAL A 579 -32.15 37.55 1.67
C VAL A 579 -31.27 38.78 1.68
N LEU A 580 -30.01 38.60 1.28
CA LEU A 580 -29.03 39.68 1.09
C LEU A 580 -28.54 39.65 -0.36
N LEU A 581 -28.76 40.75 -1.07
CA LEU A 581 -28.40 40.91 -2.47
C LEU A 581 -27.34 42.00 -2.63
N PHE A 582 -26.32 41.71 -3.44
CA PHE A 582 -25.24 42.65 -3.77
C PHE A 582 -25.17 42.90 -5.28
N THR A 583 -25.04 44.17 -5.67
CA THR A 583 -24.90 44.61 -7.07
C THR A 583 -23.85 45.71 -7.21
N THR A 584 -23.32 45.92 -8.43
CA THR A 584 -22.42 47.06 -8.74
C THR A 584 -23.18 48.12 -9.53
N ALA A 585 -22.79 49.38 -9.35
CA ALA A 585 -23.34 50.49 -10.12
C ALA A 585 -22.93 50.40 -11.61
N ILE A 586 -23.85 50.75 -12.52
CA ILE A 586 -23.60 50.69 -13.97
C ILE A 586 -22.92 51.98 -14.45
N ILE A 587 -21.76 51.88 -15.10
CA ILE A 587 -21.14 53.01 -15.79
C ILE A 587 -21.99 53.38 -17.03
N GLN A 588 -22.81 54.42 -16.90
CA GLN A 588 -23.51 55.00 -18.05
C GLN A 588 -22.50 55.64 -19.02
N LYS A 589 -22.22 54.95 -20.12
CA LYS A 589 -21.65 55.59 -21.32
C LYS A 589 -22.74 56.42 -22.00
N ASP A 590 -22.52 57.73 -22.06
CA ASP A 590 -23.39 58.68 -22.74
C ASP A 590 -23.61 58.30 -24.22
N SER A 591 -24.83 57.91 -24.56
CA SER A 591 -25.38 57.99 -25.92
C SER A 591 -26.67 58.81 -25.85
N GLY A 592 -26.55 60.11 -26.09
CA GLY A 592 -27.47 61.09 -25.49
C GLY A 592 -28.87 61.20 -26.09
N ALA A 593 -29.85 61.46 -25.22
CA ALA A 593 -31.08 62.18 -25.54
C ALA A 593 -31.55 63.00 -24.31
N LYS A 594 -32.09 64.19 -24.56
CA LYS A 594 -32.29 65.32 -23.63
C LYS A 594 -33.21 65.09 -22.41
N ALA A 595 -32.88 65.88 -21.36
CA ALA A 595 -33.74 66.56 -20.37
C ALA A 595 -33.78 65.95 -18.94
N GLY A 596 -33.55 66.71 -17.86
CA GLY A 596 -33.08 68.11 -17.77
C GLY A 596 -33.09 68.67 -16.33
N SER A 597 -32.23 69.67 -16.05
CA SER A 597 -32.08 70.42 -14.77
C SER A 597 -31.60 69.58 -13.55
N VAL A 598 -30.77 70.05 -12.61
CA VAL A 598 -30.33 71.40 -12.19
C VAL A 598 -28.81 71.39 -11.87
N SER A 599 -28.14 72.55 -11.93
CA SER A 599 -26.70 72.79 -11.71
C SER A 599 -26.42 73.47 -10.34
N PRO A 600 -25.21 73.99 -9.97
CA PRO A 600 -23.82 73.77 -10.43
C PRO A 600 -22.80 73.57 -9.26
N ILE A 601 -21.49 73.45 -9.57
CA ILE A 601 -20.28 74.12 -8.97
C ILE A 601 -19.02 73.21 -9.12
N GLN A 602 -17.76 73.63 -9.41
CA GLN A 602 -17.18 74.73 -10.22
C GLN A 602 -15.62 74.57 -10.33
N ARG A 603 -15.05 74.47 -11.55
CA ARG A 603 -13.60 74.73 -11.94
C ARG A 603 -12.50 73.83 -11.31
N CYS A 604 -11.26 73.68 -11.83
CA CYS A 604 -10.43 74.16 -12.97
C CYS A 604 -9.81 72.93 -13.70
N GLY A 605 -9.52 72.84 -15.02
CA GLY A 605 -8.55 73.57 -15.85
C GLY A 605 -7.12 72.95 -15.79
N GLY A 606 -6.43 72.48 -16.85
CA GLY A 606 -6.76 72.30 -18.29
C GLY A 606 -5.52 71.92 -19.17
N ARG A 607 -5.71 71.78 -20.51
CA ARG A 607 -4.71 71.71 -21.63
C ARG A 607 -3.83 70.43 -21.80
N THR A 608 -4.09 69.56 -22.81
CA THR A 608 -3.54 69.50 -24.22
C THR A 608 -2.08 69.01 -24.36
N ARG A 609 -1.63 68.18 -25.35
CA ARG A 609 -2.03 68.05 -26.78
C ARG A 609 -1.40 66.81 -27.50
N GLU A 610 -2.01 66.37 -28.63
CA GLU A 610 -1.44 65.74 -29.88
C GLU A 610 -0.55 64.44 -29.81
N HIS A 611 -0.92 63.28 -30.41
CA HIS A 611 -0.85 62.82 -31.84
C HIS A 611 0.56 62.33 -32.29
N GLN A 612 0.79 61.30 -33.15
CA GLN A 612 -0.08 60.35 -33.89
C GLN A 612 0.68 59.07 -34.39
N SER A 613 -0.02 57.92 -34.40
CA SER A 613 -0.06 56.75 -35.32
C SER A 613 1.05 56.30 -36.31
N SER A 614 1.40 54.99 -36.24
CA SER A 614 1.44 53.98 -37.37
C SER A 614 2.55 54.08 -38.48
N ALA A 615 2.92 53.07 -39.30
CA ALA A 615 2.54 51.66 -39.48
C ALA A 615 3.62 50.81 -40.25
N ILE A 616 3.84 49.54 -39.85
CA ILE A 616 3.67 48.27 -40.63
C ILE A 616 4.46 47.95 -41.96
N LEU A 617 4.98 46.68 -42.02
CA LEU A 617 5.25 45.75 -43.17
C LEU A 617 6.71 45.23 -43.48
N SER A 618 6.70 43.93 -43.87
CA SER A 618 7.70 42.88 -44.22
C SER A 618 8.74 43.18 -45.33
N SER A 619 9.69 42.31 -45.80
CA SER A 619 9.79 40.82 -45.86
C SER A 619 11.19 40.27 -46.33
N PHE A 620 11.54 39.03 -45.91
CA PHE A 620 12.28 37.90 -46.59
C PHE A 620 13.66 37.99 -47.35
N ASN A 621 14.58 37.08 -46.93
CA ASN A 621 15.49 36.13 -47.66
C ASN A 621 16.81 36.43 -48.45
N PHE A 622 17.94 35.97 -47.85
CA PHE A 622 18.90 34.88 -48.26
C PHE A 622 19.95 34.95 -49.43
N THR A 623 21.03 34.14 -49.27
CA THR A 623 22.23 33.76 -50.12
C THR A 623 23.36 34.80 -50.25
N SER A 624 24.68 34.58 -50.02
CA SER A 624 25.76 33.54 -50.19
C SER A 624 26.67 33.79 -51.44
N THR A 625 28.01 33.89 -51.34
CA THR A 625 29.01 32.77 -51.38
C THR A 625 30.50 33.25 -51.47
N SER A 626 31.48 32.37 -51.10
CA SER A 626 32.79 32.10 -51.82
C SER A 626 33.94 33.16 -51.92
N LEU A 627 35.27 32.90 -51.99
CA LEU A 627 36.25 31.85 -51.55
C LEU A 627 37.71 32.30 -51.91
N SER A 628 38.75 31.85 -51.17
CA SER A 628 40.02 31.23 -51.68
C SER A 628 41.26 31.34 -50.73
N LYS A 629 42.30 30.52 -50.95
CA LYS A 629 43.50 30.25 -50.09
C LYS A 629 44.81 30.36 -50.93
N PRO A 630 46.06 30.40 -50.35
CA PRO A 630 46.80 29.12 -50.09
C PRO A 630 47.93 29.05 -49.00
N LYS A 631 48.06 27.84 -48.39
CA LYS A 631 49.28 27.04 -48.04
C LYS A 631 50.30 27.41 -46.90
N MET A 632 50.33 26.49 -45.90
CA MET A 632 51.49 25.77 -45.26
C MET A 632 52.53 26.55 -44.41
N ARG A 633 53.13 26.04 -43.30
CA ARG A 633 53.44 24.64 -42.84
C ARG A 633 53.78 24.59 -41.31
N PHE A 634 53.65 23.41 -40.67
CA PHE A 634 54.24 22.91 -39.38
C PHE A 634 54.27 23.79 -38.09
N PHE A 635 53.51 23.41 -37.05
CA PHE A 635 54.00 22.61 -35.89
C PHE A 635 52.81 22.17 -35.00
N TRP A 636 52.83 20.94 -34.49
CA TRP A 636 51.90 20.37 -33.49
C TRP A 636 52.74 19.60 -32.44
N LEU A 637 52.13 19.27 -31.30
CA LEU A 637 52.69 18.69 -30.06
C LEU A 637 53.19 19.73 -29.04
N ASP A 638 52.33 20.00 -28.04
CA ASP A 638 52.69 20.05 -26.60
C ASP A 638 51.46 20.36 -25.70
N VAL A 639 50.43 21.03 -26.24
CA VAL A 639 49.23 21.42 -25.46
C VAL A 639 48.23 20.26 -25.22
N GLY A 640 48.31 19.17 -25.99
CA GLY A 640 47.34 18.06 -25.95
C GLY A 640 47.46 17.11 -24.74
N LEU A 641 48.64 16.99 -24.11
CA LEU A 641 48.91 15.96 -23.10
C LEU A 641 48.51 16.35 -21.67
N ALA A 642 48.58 17.63 -21.30
CA ALA A 642 48.22 18.09 -19.95
C ALA A 642 46.72 17.99 -19.64
N VAL A 643 45.87 18.25 -20.64
CA VAL A 643 44.40 18.19 -20.49
C VAL A 643 43.91 16.74 -20.44
N PHE A 644 44.51 15.83 -21.24
CA PHE A 644 44.15 14.41 -21.21
C PHE A 644 44.61 13.70 -19.93
N ALA A 645 45.80 14.01 -19.40
CA ALA A 645 46.25 13.43 -18.12
C ALA A 645 45.32 13.83 -16.95
N SER A 646 44.82 15.07 -16.95
CA SER A 646 43.90 15.57 -15.92
C SER A 646 42.52 14.90 -15.98
N LEU A 647 42.01 14.62 -17.18
CA LEU A 647 40.73 13.94 -17.39
C LEU A 647 40.80 12.41 -17.14
N VAL A 648 41.93 11.77 -17.45
CA VAL A 648 42.14 10.33 -17.16
C VAL A 648 42.39 10.08 -15.67
N ALA A 649 43.05 11.00 -14.95
CA ALA A 649 43.14 10.94 -13.49
C ALA A 649 41.78 11.16 -12.79
N ALA A 650 40.90 11.98 -13.39
CA ALA A 650 39.54 12.17 -12.89
C ALA A 650 38.64 10.95 -13.16
N SER A 651 38.74 10.30 -14.33
CA SER A 651 37.91 9.13 -14.66
C SER A 651 38.32 7.83 -13.94
N GLN A 652 39.57 7.73 -13.45
CA GLN A 652 40.00 6.59 -12.63
C GLN A 652 39.60 6.70 -11.14
N ASN A 653 39.07 7.84 -10.67
CA ASN A 653 38.56 8.01 -9.31
C ASN A 653 37.03 7.89 -9.18
N HIS A 654 36.29 7.65 -10.28
CA HIS A 654 34.83 7.48 -10.25
C HIS A 654 34.33 6.02 -10.22
N HIS A 655 35.24 5.03 -10.24
CA HIS A 655 34.88 3.59 -10.20
C HIS A 655 35.28 2.91 -8.87
N ARG A 656 35.18 3.62 -7.73
CA ARG A 656 35.53 3.07 -6.41
C ARG A 656 34.57 3.45 -5.27
N ALA A 657 33.34 3.84 -5.58
CA ALA A 657 32.37 4.36 -4.60
C ALA A 657 31.09 3.52 -4.42
N ASP A 658 30.92 2.41 -5.15
CA ASP A 658 29.69 1.59 -5.07
C ASP A 658 29.56 0.78 -3.78
N ARG A 659 30.66 0.66 -3.01
CA ARG A 659 30.73 -0.09 -1.75
C ARG A 659 31.46 0.73 -0.68
N LEU A 660 30.87 0.81 0.51
CA LEU A 660 31.38 1.59 1.64
C LEU A 660 31.56 0.68 2.86
N THR A 661 32.77 0.68 3.43
CA THR A 661 33.11 -0.11 4.62
C THR A 661 33.20 0.79 5.85
N VAL A 662 32.56 0.37 6.94
CA VAL A 662 32.57 1.04 8.25
C VAL A 662 33.03 0.07 9.34
N ASN A 663 33.73 0.55 10.37
CA ASN A 663 34.23 -0.31 11.45
C ASN A 663 33.21 -0.38 12.59
N THR A 664 32.96 -1.59 13.11
CA THR A 664 32.02 -1.85 14.21
C THR A 664 32.66 -2.78 15.25
N THR A 665 31.99 -3.00 16.39
CA THR A 665 32.32 -4.04 17.38
C THR A 665 32.25 -5.46 16.82
N ASN A 666 31.67 -5.63 15.63
CA ASN A 666 31.49 -6.91 14.95
C ASN A 666 32.41 -7.02 13.72
N GLY A 667 33.38 -6.11 13.62
CA GLY A 667 34.37 -6.04 12.55
C GLY A 667 34.00 -5.01 11.47
N PRO A 668 34.75 -4.99 10.35
CA PRO A 668 34.45 -4.11 9.22
C PRO A 668 33.18 -4.57 8.47
N ILE A 669 32.16 -3.73 8.39
CA ILE A 669 30.91 -4.01 7.68
C ILE A 669 30.91 -3.24 6.36
N THR A 670 30.70 -3.92 5.24
CA THR A 670 30.67 -3.30 3.91
C THR A 670 29.26 -3.32 3.33
N GLY A 671 28.68 -2.14 3.13
CA GLY A 671 27.40 -1.93 2.43
C GLY A 671 27.62 -1.47 1.00
N HIS A 672 26.51 -1.15 0.31
CA HIS A 672 26.51 -0.70 -1.10
C HIS A 672 25.46 0.38 -1.35
N LEU A 673 25.52 1.01 -2.53
CA LEU A 673 24.49 1.97 -2.95
C LEU A 673 23.11 1.32 -3.07
N ALA A 674 22.08 2.02 -2.57
CA ALA A 674 20.70 1.56 -2.61
C ALA A 674 20.07 1.74 -4.00
N SER A 675 19.35 0.73 -4.46
CA SER A 675 18.71 0.76 -5.79
C SER A 675 17.56 1.77 -5.83
N ASN A 676 17.57 2.65 -6.85
CA ASN A 676 16.67 3.81 -7.02
C ASN A 676 16.80 4.91 -5.94
N ALA A 677 17.86 4.90 -5.12
CA ALA A 677 18.16 5.93 -4.12
C ALA A 677 19.68 6.18 -4.05
N SER A 678 20.25 6.72 -5.13
CA SER A 678 21.71 6.77 -5.37
C SER A 678 22.54 7.63 -4.40
N ALA A 679 21.90 8.36 -3.48
CA ALA A 679 22.58 9.08 -2.39
C ALA A 679 22.66 8.26 -1.08
N VAL A 680 22.01 7.11 -1.00
CA VAL A 680 21.90 6.26 0.20
C VAL A 680 22.78 5.02 0.06
N ILE A 681 23.50 4.69 1.12
CA ILE A 681 24.15 3.38 1.29
C ILE A 681 23.22 2.52 2.15
N GLU A 682 23.01 1.29 1.72
CA GLU A 682 22.33 0.25 2.48
C GLU A 682 23.33 -0.82 2.98
N TYR A 683 23.13 -1.23 4.23
CA TYR A 683 23.87 -2.29 4.91
C TYR A 683 22.84 -3.28 5.45
N LEU A 684 22.67 -4.40 4.78
CA LEU A 684 21.59 -5.36 5.02
C LEU A 684 22.10 -6.58 5.80
N GLY A 685 21.23 -7.18 6.62
CA GLY A 685 21.50 -8.47 7.27
C GLY A 685 22.58 -8.51 8.35
N ILE A 686 22.97 -7.37 8.94
CA ILE A 686 24.04 -7.30 9.95
C ILE A 686 23.67 -8.11 11.21
N PRO A 687 24.45 -9.13 11.63
CA PRO A 687 24.18 -9.87 12.86
C PRO A 687 24.54 -9.03 14.10
N TYR A 688 23.54 -8.75 14.95
CA TYR A 688 23.72 -7.99 16.21
C TYR A 688 23.88 -8.90 17.43
N ALA A 689 23.38 -10.13 17.36
CA ALA A 689 23.49 -11.16 18.40
C ALA A 689 23.96 -12.49 17.78
N LYS A 690 24.33 -13.45 18.63
CA LYS A 690 24.68 -14.80 18.17
C LYS A 690 23.43 -15.51 17.62
N PRO A 691 23.56 -16.38 16.60
CA PRO A 691 22.45 -17.18 16.10
C PRO A 691 21.78 -17.97 17.24
N PRO A 692 20.46 -17.83 17.48
CA PRO A 692 19.74 -18.47 18.58
C PRO A 692 19.39 -19.94 18.27
N VAL A 693 20.38 -20.71 17.82
CA VAL A 693 20.27 -22.10 17.35
C VAL A 693 20.82 -23.09 18.38
N GLY A 694 20.34 -24.34 18.34
CA GLY A 694 20.82 -25.41 19.24
C GLY A 694 20.65 -25.03 20.71
N ASP A 695 21.75 -25.04 21.48
CA ASP A 695 21.75 -24.60 22.89
C ASP A 695 21.28 -23.16 23.11
N LEU A 696 21.41 -22.30 22.09
CA LEU A 696 20.93 -20.92 22.11
C LEU A 696 19.44 -20.77 21.71
N ARG A 697 18.76 -21.87 21.36
CA ARG A 697 17.31 -21.88 21.21
C ARG A 697 16.64 -21.76 22.60
N PHE A 698 15.59 -20.94 22.64
CA PHE A 698 14.80 -20.60 23.83
C PHE A 698 15.57 -19.97 25.01
N VAL A 699 16.74 -19.36 24.79
CA VAL A 699 17.42 -18.51 25.80
C VAL A 699 17.46 -17.04 25.38
N PRO A 700 17.69 -16.11 26.33
CA PRO A 700 17.99 -14.71 26.02
C PRO A 700 19.12 -14.57 24.98
N PRO A 701 19.05 -13.55 24.10
CA PRO A 701 20.07 -13.31 23.09
C PRO A 701 21.44 -13.07 23.74
N VAL A 702 22.48 -13.61 23.09
CA VAL A 702 23.88 -13.39 23.51
C VAL A 702 24.50 -12.38 22.55
N GLN A 703 25.08 -11.30 23.08
CA GLN A 703 25.80 -10.31 22.29
C GLN A 703 26.88 -10.97 21.39
N PHE A 704 26.95 -10.54 20.14
CA PHE A 704 27.94 -11.00 19.18
C PHE A 704 29.02 -9.94 18.97
N THR A 705 30.27 -10.37 18.98
CA THR A 705 31.46 -9.57 18.63
C THR A 705 32.36 -10.39 17.73
N SER A 706 33.07 -9.73 16.82
CA SER A 706 33.89 -10.36 15.79
C SER A 706 34.91 -9.36 15.26
N ASN A 707 36.00 -9.86 14.69
CA ASN A 707 36.96 -9.06 13.92
C ASN A 707 36.89 -9.35 12.41
N ALA A 708 36.04 -10.29 12.00
CA ALA A 708 35.87 -10.65 10.59
C ALA A 708 35.11 -9.56 9.82
N SER A 709 35.41 -9.40 8.53
CA SER A 709 34.65 -8.51 7.66
C SER A 709 33.29 -9.11 7.31
N TYR A 710 32.22 -8.32 7.40
CA TYR A 710 30.87 -8.71 6.98
C TYR A 710 30.47 -8.01 5.67
N ASP A 711 29.87 -8.76 4.74
CA ASP A 711 29.32 -8.24 3.49
C ASP A 711 27.80 -8.02 3.65
N ALA A 712 27.41 -6.78 3.90
CA ALA A 712 26.04 -6.38 4.18
C ALA A 712 25.25 -6.08 2.90
N SER A 713 25.38 -6.96 1.89
CA SER A 713 24.74 -6.81 0.58
C SER A 713 23.41 -7.55 0.41
N ASN A 714 22.97 -8.31 1.41
CA ASN A 714 21.72 -9.09 1.35
C ASN A 714 20.98 -8.98 2.69
N PHE A 715 19.65 -9.00 2.65
CA PHE A 715 18.84 -9.15 3.87
C PHE A 715 19.18 -10.47 4.57
N GLY A 716 19.15 -10.44 5.91
CA GLY A 716 19.20 -11.66 6.72
C GLY A 716 17.94 -12.51 6.53
N PHE A 717 17.97 -13.74 7.07
CA PHE A 717 16.79 -14.60 7.08
C PHE A 717 15.69 -14.03 7.96
N ASP A 718 14.44 -14.28 7.57
CA ASP A 718 13.28 -14.04 8.42
C ASP A 718 13.31 -15.00 9.61
N CYS A 719 12.89 -14.54 10.79
CA CYS A 719 12.69 -15.45 11.92
C CYS A 719 11.54 -16.43 11.61
N PRO A 720 11.54 -17.65 12.21
CA PRO A 720 10.54 -18.66 11.92
C PRO A 720 9.11 -18.18 12.16
N LEU A 721 8.29 -18.19 11.12
CA LEU A 721 6.91 -17.70 11.16
C LEU A 721 5.99 -18.55 10.30
N SER A 722 4.71 -18.57 10.69
CA SER A 722 3.65 -19.20 9.91
C SER A 722 2.87 -18.10 9.20
N PRO A 723 3.01 -17.94 7.87
CA PRO A 723 2.41 -16.83 7.16
C PRO A 723 0.89 -16.88 7.21
N SER A 724 0.24 -15.72 7.17
CA SER A 724 -1.22 -15.65 7.10
C SER A 724 -1.73 -16.36 5.85
N LYS A 725 -2.76 -17.21 6.01
CA LYS A 725 -3.43 -17.83 4.85
C LYS A 725 -4.00 -16.75 3.95
N LYS A 726 -3.93 -16.97 2.63
CA LYS A 726 -4.66 -16.16 1.66
C LYS A 726 -6.17 -16.22 1.97
N VAL A 727 -6.83 -15.06 1.92
CA VAL A 727 -8.28 -14.93 2.07
C VAL A 727 -8.82 -14.20 0.86
N ASP A 728 -9.75 -14.83 0.15
CA ASP A 728 -10.49 -14.20 -0.95
C ASP A 728 -11.65 -13.37 -0.38
N TYR A 729 -11.36 -12.13 0.01
CA TYR A 729 -12.33 -11.19 0.57
C TYR A 729 -13.15 -10.50 -0.54
N PRO A 730 -14.44 -10.19 -0.33
CA PRO A 730 -15.27 -9.52 -1.33
C PRO A 730 -14.70 -8.17 -1.77
N ASP A 731 -14.88 -7.85 -3.06
CA ASP A 731 -14.52 -6.57 -3.67
C ASP A 731 -13.05 -6.13 -3.47
N MET A 732 -12.12 -7.08 -3.31
CA MET A 732 -10.69 -6.78 -3.27
C MET A 732 -10.22 -6.03 -4.53
N THR A 733 -9.39 -5.01 -4.34
CA THR A 733 -8.70 -4.33 -5.45
C THR A 733 -7.63 -5.25 -6.07
N PRO A 734 -7.24 -5.06 -7.34
CA PRO A 734 -6.23 -5.91 -7.99
C PRO A 734 -4.89 -6.02 -7.24
N GLN A 735 -4.49 -4.94 -6.57
CA GLN A 735 -3.27 -4.86 -5.78
C GLN A 735 -3.39 -5.41 -4.35
N ALA A 736 -4.61 -5.55 -3.81
CA ALA A 736 -4.85 -5.88 -2.39
C ALA A 736 -4.06 -7.12 -1.95
N GLN A 737 -4.10 -8.19 -2.73
CA GLN A 737 -3.44 -9.44 -2.39
C GLN A 737 -1.90 -9.31 -2.34
N ARG A 738 -1.31 -8.45 -3.18
CA ARG A 738 0.13 -8.16 -3.19
C ARG A 738 0.50 -7.38 -1.93
N ILE A 739 -0.26 -6.33 -1.60
CA ILE A 739 -0.08 -5.52 -0.39
C ILE A 739 -0.17 -6.40 0.87
N ILE A 740 -1.25 -7.19 1.00
CA ILE A 740 -1.46 -8.11 2.14
C ILE A 740 -0.34 -9.14 2.24
N SER A 741 0.18 -9.64 1.10
CA SER A 741 1.30 -10.59 1.08
C SER A 741 2.58 -10.00 1.70
N TYR A 742 2.91 -8.74 1.40
CA TYR A 742 4.07 -8.08 2.01
C TYR A 742 3.84 -7.61 3.45
N PHE A 743 2.60 -7.24 3.80
CA PHE A 743 2.26 -6.79 5.15
C PHE A 743 2.16 -7.95 6.16
N ALA A 744 1.66 -9.11 5.71
CA ALA A 744 1.37 -10.28 6.55
C ALA A 744 2.35 -11.46 6.34
N SER A 745 3.56 -11.17 5.87
CA SER A 745 4.65 -12.14 5.60
C SER A 745 4.29 -13.30 4.65
N GLY A 746 3.29 -13.14 3.80
CA GLY A 746 2.88 -14.11 2.78
C GLY A 746 3.77 -14.17 1.52
N ALA A 747 4.80 -13.33 1.43
CA ALA A 747 5.63 -13.16 0.23
C ALA A 747 6.62 -14.32 -0.04
N GLY A 748 6.75 -15.29 0.86
CA GLY A 748 7.60 -16.47 0.66
C GLY A 748 9.10 -16.21 0.84
N THR A 749 9.47 -15.25 1.68
CA THR A 749 10.86 -14.93 2.04
C THR A 749 11.52 -16.09 2.83
N PRO A 750 12.83 -16.36 2.63
CA PRO A 750 13.53 -17.43 3.33
C PRO A 750 13.56 -17.24 4.85
N GLN A 751 13.25 -18.30 5.59
CA GLN A 751 13.26 -18.33 7.06
C GLN A 751 14.45 -19.14 7.60
N SER A 752 14.94 -18.75 8.77
CA SER A 752 15.94 -19.49 9.56
C SER A 752 15.82 -19.10 11.03
N GLU A 753 16.24 -19.97 11.95
CA GLU A 753 16.48 -19.55 13.34
C GLU A 753 17.65 -18.55 13.44
N ASP A 754 18.62 -18.61 12.52
CA ASP A 754 19.67 -17.60 12.38
C ASP A 754 19.13 -16.33 11.72
N CYS A 755 18.35 -15.57 12.51
CA CYS A 755 17.59 -14.40 12.05
C CYS A 755 17.86 -13.11 12.84
N LEU A 756 18.75 -13.11 13.85
CA LEU A 756 19.02 -11.96 14.73
C LEU A 756 19.91 -10.92 14.03
N THR A 757 19.36 -10.33 12.98
CA THR A 757 20.00 -9.38 12.07
C THR A 757 19.25 -8.06 12.01
N LEU A 758 19.96 -6.98 11.65
CA LEU A 758 19.39 -5.67 11.38
C LEU A 758 19.90 -5.09 10.05
N ASN A 759 19.15 -4.12 9.53
CA ASN A 759 19.46 -3.43 8.27
C ASN A 759 19.57 -1.93 8.54
N ILE A 760 20.47 -1.24 7.86
CA ILE A 760 20.75 0.20 8.04
C ILE A 760 20.76 0.91 6.68
N TRP A 761 20.01 2.01 6.59
CA TRP A 761 20.06 2.95 5.46
C TRP A 761 20.52 4.32 5.95
N ALA A 762 21.55 4.87 5.30
CA ALA A 762 22.07 6.20 5.61
C ALA A 762 22.71 6.85 4.37
N LYS A 763 22.55 8.17 4.23
CA LYS A 763 23.45 8.94 3.36
C LYS A 763 24.86 8.95 3.96
N PRO A 764 25.94 8.78 3.17
CA PRO A 764 27.31 8.86 3.67
C PRO A 764 27.57 10.10 4.52
N ALA A 765 28.39 9.97 5.57
CA ALA A 765 28.86 11.11 6.34
C ALA A 765 29.89 11.92 5.53
N ASN A 766 29.67 13.22 5.39
CA ASN A 766 30.69 14.13 4.88
C ASN A 766 31.84 14.19 5.89
N LYS A 767 33.10 14.01 5.45
CA LYS A 767 34.29 13.98 6.34
C LYS A 767 34.50 15.22 7.23
N LEU A 768 33.78 16.31 6.98
CA LEU A 768 33.79 17.54 7.79
C LEU A 768 32.76 17.55 8.94
N HIS A 769 31.81 16.60 8.97
CA HIS A 769 30.79 16.50 10.02
C HIS A 769 30.74 15.08 10.58
N SER A 770 31.29 14.89 11.78
CA SER A 770 31.16 13.66 12.56
C SER A 770 29.71 13.40 13.01
N SER A 771 29.31 12.13 13.04
CA SER A 771 28.17 11.54 13.75
C SER A 771 27.21 12.52 14.46
N ASN A 772 26.14 12.95 13.77
CA ASN A 772 25.14 13.90 14.30
C ASN A 772 23.70 13.64 13.80
N LYS A 773 23.50 12.64 12.92
CA LYS A 773 22.18 12.35 12.33
C LYS A 773 21.28 11.65 13.36
N PRO A 774 20.00 11.99 13.47
CA PRO A 774 19.07 11.23 14.29
C PRO A 774 18.95 9.79 13.78
N VAL A 775 18.72 8.87 14.70
CA VAL A 775 18.66 7.43 14.43
C VAL A 775 17.26 6.93 14.75
N ILE A 776 16.61 6.27 13.80
CA ILE A 776 15.29 5.68 13.97
C ILE A 776 15.43 4.17 13.88
N VAL A 777 15.23 3.48 15.00
CA VAL A 777 15.29 2.01 15.08
C VAL A 777 13.87 1.47 15.09
N PHE A 778 13.47 0.79 14.01
CA PHE A 778 12.11 0.36 13.77
C PHE A 778 11.91 -1.15 13.99
N PHE A 779 10.87 -1.48 14.78
CA PHE A 779 10.38 -2.84 15.01
C PHE A 779 9.04 -3.07 14.29
N TYR A 780 8.95 -4.13 13.49
CA TYR A 780 7.76 -4.45 12.71
C TYR A 780 6.56 -4.90 13.56
N GLY A 781 5.37 -4.83 12.95
CA GLY A 781 4.11 -5.32 13.52
C GLY A 781 3.92 -6.84 13.39
N GLY A 782 2.67 -7.30 13.28
CA GLY A 782 2.39 -8.73 13.07
C GLY A 782 2.02 -9.53 14.33
N ARG A 783 1.53 -8.87 15.38
CA ARG A 783 0.98 -9.49 16.60
C ARG A 783 1.97 -10.40 17.33
N PHE A 784 3.28 -10.16 17.19
CA PHE A 784 4.35 -11.04 17.69
C PHE A 784 4.36 -12.48 17.11
N ALA A 785 3.61 -12.76 16.04
CA ALA A 785 3.48 -14.10 15.45
C ALA A 785 3.94 -14.16 13.98
N ILE A 786 3.90 -13.04 13.27
CA ILE A 786 4.40 -12.83 11.90
C ILE A 786 5.14 -11.48 11.86
N GLY A 787 5.71 -11.12 10.70
CA GLY A 787 6.51 -9.91 10.51
C GLY A 787 7.95 -10.23 10.13
N ASN A 788 8.55 -9.39 9.29
CA ASN A 788 9.93 -9.52 8.82
C ASN A 788 10.47 -8.16 8.34
N THR A 789 11.79 -8.01 8.23
CA THR A 789 12.40 -6.81 7.62
C THR A 789 12.64 -6.91 6.12
N ASN A 790 12.65 -8.12 5.54
CA ASN A 790 12.76 -8.34 4.09
C ASN A 790 11.41 -8.11 3.38
N SER A 791 10.81 -6.94 3.58
CA SER A 791 9.54 -6.53 2.98
C SER A 791 9.63 -5.09 2.49
N PRO A 792 9.11 -4.76 1.29
CA PRO A 792 9.10 -3.39 0.79
C PRO A 792 8.45 -2.37 1.73
N PHE A 793 7.52 -2.81 2.60
CA PHE A 793 6.90 -1.99 3.64
C PHE A 793 7.90 -1.31 4.59
N TYR A 794 9.08 -1.91 4.78
CA TYR A 794 10.07 -1.47 5.78
C TYR A 794 11.42 -1.10 5.13
N ASN A 795 11.45 -0.88 3.80
CA ASN A 795 12.68 -0.49 3.12
C ASN A 795 13.02 0.98 3.46
N GLY A 796 14.06 1.18 4.28
CA GLY A 796 14.45 2.50 4.78
C GLY A 796 15.00 3.47 3.73
N LYS A 797 15.30 3.02 2.50
CA LYS A 797 16.05 3.82 1.52
C LYS A 797 15.38 5.14 1.14
N TYR A 798 14.07 5.18 0.91
CA TYR A 798 13.39 6.41 0.50
C TYR A 798 13.25 7.39 1.67
N PHE A 799 13.13 6.90 2.91
CA PHE A 799 13.09 7.76 4.10
C PHE A 799 14.47 8.35 4.40
N ALA A 800 15.53 7.53 4.35
CA ALA A 800 16.92 7.98 4.45
C ALA A 800 17.36 8.87 3.28
N ASP A 801 16.68 8.80 2.12
CA ASP A 801 16.91 9.74 1.03
C ASP A 801 16.14 11.06 1.21
N ALA A 802 14.88 11.01 1.63
CA ALA A 802 14.06 12.19 1.82
C ALA A 802 14.52 13.06 3.01
N GLN A 803 15.05 12.45 4.08
CA GLN A 803 15.48 13.12 5.30
C GLN A 803 16.90 12.68 5.68
N ASP A 804 17.75 13.58 6.20
CA ASP A 804 19.13 13.25 6.59
C ASP A 804 19.18 12.52 7.95
N VAL A 805 18.65 11.29 7.95
CA VAL A 805 18.50 10.42 9.13
C VAL A 805 19.21 9.08 8.88
N VAL A 806 19.41 8.31 9.95
CA VAL A 806 19.79 6.89 9.84
C VAL A 806 18.57 6.04 10.19
N VAL A 807 18.12 5.24 9.23
CA VAL A 807 16.99 4.30 9.42
C VAL A 807 17.56 2.92 9.69
N VAL A 808 17.12 2.28 10.78
CA VAL A 808 17.48 0.91 11.15
C VAL A 808 16.21 0.08 11.24
N THR A 809 16.19 -1.14 10.66
CA THR A 809 15.12 -2.12 10.88
C THR A 809 15.69 -3.40 11.47
N VAL A 810 14.97 -4.02 12.41
CA VAL A 810 15.49 -5.13 13.23
C VAL A 810 14.60 -6.37 13.11
N ASN A 811 15.18 -7.52 12.74
CA ASN A 811 14.55 -8.82 12.97
C ASN A 811 14.71 -9.22 14.44
N TYR A 812 13.65 -9.75 15.04
CA TYR A 812 13.61 -10.25 16.41
C TYR A 812 12.75 -11.52 16.47
N ARG A 813 13.02 -12.46 17.39
CA ARG A 813 12.27 -13.71 17.45
C ARG A 813 10.79 -13.46 17.75
N ILE A 814 9.95 -14.20 17.05
CA ILE A 814 8.48 -14.15 17.10
C ILE A 814 7.93 -15.56 17.27
N ASN A 815 6.61 -15.66 17.46
CA ASN A 815 5.90 -16.92 17.68
C ASN A 815 6.52 -17.68 18.89
N ILE A 816 6.44 -19.01 18.93
CA ILE A 816 7.04 -19.84 19.99
C ILE A 816 8.54 -19.57 20.19
N PHE A 817 9.30 -19.17 19.16
CA PHE A 817 10.75 -18.91 19.28
C PHE A 817 11.05 -17.63 20.08
N GLY A 818 10.17 -16.63 20.03
CA GLY A 818 10.29 -15.39 20.79
C GLY A 818 9.53 -15.38 22.11
N PHE A 819 8.42 -16.13 22.18
CA PHE A 819 7.44 -16.10 23.27
C PHE A 819 6.97 -17.51 23.66
N PRO A 820 7.88 -18.40 24.08
CA PRO A 820 7.58 -19.83 24.20
C PRO A 820 6.63 -20.19 25.35
N GLY A 821 6.67 -19.48 26.49
CA GLY A 821 5.86 -19.81 27.67
C GLY A 821 6.41 -20.94 28.55
N ILE A 822 7.73 -21.17 28.52
CA ILE A 822 8.39 -22.27 29.25
C ILE A 822 8.40 -21.98 30.76
N PRO A 823 7.82 -22.85 31.62
CA PRO A 823 7.84 -22.63 33.06
C PRO A 823 9.26 -22.48 33.64
N GLY A 824 9.44 -21.51 34.53
CA GLY A 824 10.71 -21.29 35.24
C GLY A 824 11.89 -20.76 34.41
N GLN A 825 11.71 -20.51 33.11
CA GLN A 825 12.75 -19.93 32.24
C GLN A 825 12.54 -18.43 32.00
N PRO A 826 13.56 -17.68 31.54
CA PRO A 826 13.41 -16.30 31.09
C PRO A 826 12.39 -16.18 29.94
N GLN A 827 11.42 -15.27 30.08
CA GLN A 827 10.39 -15.03 29.08
C GLN A 827 10.73 -13.86 28.14
N ASN A 828 9.83 -13.59 27.19
CA ASN A 828 9.87 -12.42 26.31
C ASN A 828 11.17 -12.28 25.52
N LEU A 829 11.69 -13.40 25.02
CA LEU A 829 12.96 -13.48 24.29
C LEU A 829 12.99 -12.51 23.10
N GLY A 830 11.87 -12.40 22.37
CA GLY A 830 11.73 -11.43 21.27
C GLY A 830 11.87 -9.97 21.70
N LEU A 831 11.46 -9.59 22.92
CA LEU A 831 11.67 -8.23 23.46
C LEU A 831 13.11 -8.03 23.97
N ARG A 832 13.77 -9.12 24.42
CA ARG A 832 15.20 -9.10 24.78
C ARG A 832 16.09 -8.99 23.53
N ASP A 833 15.70 -9.60 22.42
CA ASP A 833 16.36 -9.48 21.11
C ASP A 833 16.40 -8.02 20.66
N GLN A 834 15.25 -7.33 20.72
CA GLN A 834 15.15 -5.88 20.46
C GLN A 834 16.10 -5.07 21.36
N ARG A 835 16.24 -5.43 22.64
CA ARG A 835 17.15 -4.72 23.58
C ARG A 835 18.61 -4.85 23.16
N VAL A 836 19.06 -6.06 22.85
CA VAL A 836 20.44 -6.30 22.38
C VAL A 836 20.69 -5.64 21.02
N ALA A 837 19.69 -5.57 20.13
CA ALA A 837 19.80 -4.83 18.87
C ALA A 837 20.03 -3.32 19.09
N VAL A 838 19.31 -2.68 20.02
CA VAL A 838 19.50 -1.25 20.31
C VAL A 838 20.82 -1.00 21.05
N GLU A 839 21.26 -1.89 21.94
CA GLU A 839 22.59 -1.82 22.54
C GLU A 839 23.70 -1.89 21.48
N TRP A 840 23.54 -2.78 20.48
CA TRP A 840 24.43 -2.85 19.33
C TRP A 840 24.41 -1.56 18.51
N VAL A 841 23.22 -1.00 18.22
CA VAL A 841 23.07 0.28 17.50
C VAL A 841 23.75 1.40 18.28
N HIS A 842 23.49 1.53 19.58
CA HIS A 842 24.12 2.54 20.45
C HIS A 842 25.65 2.44 20.44
N ALA A 843 26.21 1.23 20.42
CA ALA A 843 27.66 1.03 20.34
C ALA A 843 28.27 1.35 18.95
N ASN A 844 27.51 1.29 17.86
CA ASN A 844 28.06 1.25 16.50
C ASN A 844 27.56 2.34 15.54
N ILE A 845 26.42 2.98 15.79
CA ILE A 845 25.73 3.83 14.79
C ILE A 845 26.51 5.09 14.42
N ALA A 846 27.43 5.53 15.28
CA ALA A 846 28.39 6.58 14.98
C ALA A 846 29.22 6.31 13.71
N SER A 847 29.61 5.05 13.48
CA SER A 847 30.34 4.64 12.27
C SER A 847 29.51 4.74 10.98
N PHE A 848 28.18 4.75 11.10
CA PHE A 848 27.23 4.93 10.00
C PHE A 848 26.79 6.41 9.86
N GLY A 849 27.33 7.33 10.67
CA GLY A 849 27.00 8.75 10.67
C GLY A 849 25.84 9.17 11.58
N GLY A 850 25.22 8.22 12.28
CA GLY A 850 24.19 8.47 13.28
C GLY A 850 24.76 8.97 14.61
N ASP A 851 23.93 9.58 15.43
CA ASP A 851 24.27 10.03 16.78
C ASP A 851 23.68 9.05 17.82
N PRO A 852 24.51 8.32 18.60
CA PRO A 852 24.04 7.44 19.66
C PRO A 852 23.17 8.14 20.71
N SER A 853 23.33 9.47 20.89
CA SER A 853 22.54 10.30 21.79
C SER A 853 21.25 10.85 21.19
N LYS A 854 20.87 10.40 19.99
CA LYS A 854 19.60 10.72 19.30
C LYS A 854 18.92 9.46 18.75
N ILE A 855 18.99 8.35 19.49
CA ILE A 855 18.30 7.11 19.13
C ILE A 855 16.83 7.24 19.53
N THR A 856 15.94 7.10 18.56
CA THR A 856 14.49 6.97 18.74
C THR A 856 14.09 5.57 18.33
N ILE A 857 13.44 4.82 19.23
CA ILE A 857 12.82 3.55 18.87
C ILE A 857 11.41 3.78 18.38
N ALA A 858 11.05 3.12 17.29
CA ALA A 858 9.76 3.20 16.64
C ALA A 858 9.21 1.78 16.43
N GLY A 859 7.89 1.64 16.41
CA GLY A 859 7.29 0.38 15.99
C GLY A 859 5.81 0.48 15.74
N GLN A 860 5.31 -0.35 14.83
CA GLN A 860 3.90 -0.37 14.44
C GLN A 860 3.19 -1.59 15.01
N SER A 861 1.92 -1.48 15.42
CA SER A 861 1.15 -2.60 15.97
C SER A 861 1.85 -3.22 17.19
N SER A 862 2.17 -4.52 17.17
CA SER A 862 3.00 -5.18 18.18
C SER A 862 4.39 -4.54 18.37
N GLY A 863 4.97 -3.93 17.34
CA GLY A 863 6.18 -3.11 17.47
C GLY A 863 5.92 -1.85 18.33
N GLY A 864 4.76 -1.23 18.18
CA GLY A 864 4.31 -0.09 19.00
C GLY A 864 4.11 -0.48 20.46
N VAL A 865 3.46 -1.63 20.69
CA VAL A 865 3.37 -2.24 22.03
C VAL A 865 4.76 -2.50 22.62
N SER A 866 5.70 -2.99 21.80
CA SER A 866 7.07 -3.28 22.25
C SER A 866 7.79 -2.02 22.74
N VAL A 867 7.76 -0.92 21.97
CA VAL A 867 8.44 0.33 22.37
C VAL A 867 7.75 1.02 23.56
N ASP A 868 6.46 0.79 23.79
CA ASP A 868 5.78 1.31 24.97
C ASP A 868 6.06 0.45 26.22
N TYR A 869 6.17 -0.88 26.11
CA TYR A 869 6.65 -1.76 27.19
C TYR A 869 8.05 -1.35 27.69
N TRP A 870 8.94 -0.93 26.78
CA TRP A 870 10.25 -0.38 27.14
C TRP A 870 10.17 0.83 28.07
N SER A 871 9.13 1.66 27.96
CA SER A 871 8.95 2.80 28.85
C SER A 871 8.73 2.35 30.31
N TYR A 872 8.12 1.19 30.53
CA TYR A 872 7.91 0.61 31.87
C TYR A 872 9.11 -0.22 32.33
N ALA A 873 9.71 -1.01 31.44
CA ALA A 873 10.84 -1.88 31.75
C ALA A 873 12.13 -1.10 32.07
N TYR A 874 12.46 -0.10 31.25
CA TYR A 874 13.77 0.57 31.26
C TYR A 874 13.69 2.01 31.81
N THR A 875 12.95 2.19 32.91
CA THR A 875 12.74 3.50 33.58
C THR A 875 14.01 4.24 33.97
N ARG A 876 15.11 3.52 34.24
CA ARG A 876 16.41 4.07 34.69
C ARG A 876 17.47 4.15 33.60
N GLU A 877 17.48 3.18 32.68
CA GLU A 877 18.49 3.05 31.62
C GLU A 877 17.81 2.84 30.25
N PRO A 878 17.09 3.87 29.74
CA PRO A 878 16.30 3.76 28.53
C PRO A 878 17.16 3.56 27.26
N ILE A 879 18.42 4.03 27.24
CA ILE A 879 19.36 4.04 26.11
C ILE A 879 18.82 4.61 24.78
N VAL A 880 17.70 5.33 24.86
CA VAL A 880 16.99 6.00 23.76
C VAL A 880 16.46 7.35 24.26
N ASN A 881 16.14 8.24 23.32
CA ASN A 881 15.76 9.63 23.57
C ASN A 881 14.28 9.92 23.30
N GLY A 882 13.59 9.03 22.60
CA GLY A 882 12.18 9.19 22.23
C GLY A 882 11.57 7.88 21.73
N LEU A 883 10.23 7.83 21.74
CA LEU A 883 9.43 6.68 21.36
C LEU A 883 8.42 7.06 20.26
N ILE A 884 8.22 6.23 19.24
CA ILE A 884 7.17 6.40 18.22
C ILE A 884 6.32 5.12 18.14
N ALA A 885 5.03 5.22 18.47
CA ALA A 885 4.15 4.07 18.67
C ALA A 885 2.83 4.17 17.86
N PRO A 886 2.86 4.05 16.52
CA PRO A 886 1.69 3.93 15.67
C PRO A 886 0.91 2.62 15.87
N SER A 887 -0.41 2.77 16.05
CA SER A 887 -1.40 1.68 16.09
C SER A 887 -1.10 0.58 17.13
N GLY A 888 -0.45 0.92 18.24
CA GLY A 888 -0.21 -0.03 19.33
C GLY A 888 0.57 0.56 20.50
N ASN A 889 0.09 0.33 21.72
CA ASN A 889 0.78 0.65 22.98
C ASN A 889 0.40 -0.39 24.05
N ALA A 890 0.91 -0.27 25.28
CA ALA A 890 0.71 -1.28 26.35
C ALA A 890 -0.77 -1.58 26.70
N PHE A 891 -1.71 -0.72 26.29
CA PHE A 891 -3.14 -0.85 26.55
C PHE A 891 -3.98 -1.32 25.34
N SER A 892 -3.37 -1.44 24.16
CA SER A 892 -4.06 -1.78 22.91
C SER A 892 -4.61 -3.21 22.87
N PHE A 893 -3.83 -4.20 23.33
CA PHE A 893 -4.16 -5.61 23.12
C PHE A 893 -4.02 -6.42 24.42
N PRO A 894 -4.95 -7.35 24.72
CA PRO A 894 -4.88 -8.21 25.89
C PRO A 894 -3.81 -9.29 25.74
N LEU A 895 -3.19 -9.61 26.88
CA LEU A 895 -2.32 -10.76 27.05
C LEU A 895 -3.16 -12.04 27.15
N ASN A 896 -2.51 -13.20 26.94
CA ASN A 896 -3.10 -14.49 27.28
C ASN A 896 -3.33 -14.60 28.80
N SER A 897 -4.44 -15.21 29.22
CA SER A 897 -4.72 -15.48 30.64
C SER A 897 -3.63 -16.35 31.29
N PRO A 898 -3.39 -16.23 32.62
CA PRO A 898 -2.42 -17.06 33.33
C PRO A 898 -2.59 -18.56 33.05
N GLY A 899 -1.46 -19.26 32.87
CA GLY A 899 -1.42 -20.69 32.54
C GLY A 899 -1.74 -21.06 31.07
N VAL A 900 -2.28 -20.14 30.26
CA VAL A 900 -2.46 -20.39 28.80
C VAL A 900 -1.11 -20.52 28.07
N PRO A 901 -0.08 -19.67 28.31
CA PRO A 901 1.20 -19.81 27.63
C PRO A 901 1.89 -21.17 27.90
N GLU A 902 1.92 -21.61 29.16
CA GLU A 902 2.45 -22.92 29.56
C GLU A 902 1.67 -24.08 28.93
N ARG A 903 0.34 -23.97 28.83
CA ARG A 903 -0.48 -24.97 28.14
C ARG A 903 -0.13 -25.04 26.64
N ASN A 904 0.09 -23.89 26.00
CA ASN A 904 0.44 -23.81 24.58
C ASN A 904 1.85 -24.39 24.34
N TRP A 905 2.81 -24.10 25.21
CA TRP A 905 4.12 -24.75 25.24
C TRP A 905 4.01 -26.27 25.33
N ASN A 906 3.31 -26.77 26.36
CA ASN A 906 3.15 -28.21 26.61
C ASN A 906 2.38 -28.92 25.47
N THR A 907 1.50 -28.22 24.76
CA THR A 907 0.83 -28.75 23.56
C THR A 907 1.83 -29.00 22.42
N VAL A 908 2.79 -28.10 22.22
CA VAL A 908 3.85 -28.27 21.20
C VAL A 908 4.86 -29.33 21.62
N VAL A 909 5.27 -29.35 22.90
CA VAL A 909 6.11 -30.43 23.49
C VAL A 909 5.51 -31.81 23.23
N GLY A 910 4.20 -31.96 23.41
CA GLY A 910 3.48 -33.19 23.07
C GLY A 910 3.48 -33.50 21.57
N ALA A 911 3.19 -32.51 20.73
CA ALA A 911 3.15 -32.69 19.27
C ALA A 911 4.49 -33.10 18.64
N VAL A 912 5.63 -32.71 19.22
CA VAL A 912 6.97 -33.11 18.75
C VAL A 912 7.57 -34.30 19.50
N ASN A 913 6.78 -34.98 20.35
CA ASN A 913 7.20 -36.12 21.17
C ASN A 913 8.39 -35.80 22.11
N CYS A 914 8.23 -34.79 22.98
CA CYS A 914 9.16 -34.46 24.06
C CYS A 914 8.58 -34.62 25.49
N THR A 915 7.31 -35.00 25.64
CA THR A 915 6.62 -35.09 26.94
C THR A 915 7.31 -36.01 27.95
N ASP A 916 7.81 -37.15 27.48
CA ASP A 916 8.39 -38.20 28.34
C ASP A 916 9.91 -38.04 28.56
N SER A 917 10.48 -36.89 28.15
CA SER A 917 11.90 -36.62 28.33
C SER A 917 12.22 -36.16 29.75
N GLU A 918 13.32 -36.66 30.33
CA GLU A 918 13.84 -36.17 31.61
C GLU A 918 14.22 -34.68 31.57
N ASP A 919 14.65 -34.18 30.40
CA ASP A 919 14.84 -32.75 30.12
C ASP A 919 14.08 -32.36 28.84
N VAL A 920 12.83 -31.93 29.06
CA VAL A 920 11.93 -31.41 28.02
C VAL A 920 12.58 -30.27 27.22
N LEU A 921 13.41 -29.42 27.84
CA LEU A 921 14.03 -28.29 27.15
C LEU A 921 15.19 -28.75 26.26
N ALA A 922 16.01 -29.69 26.71
CA ALA A 922 17.03 -30.32 25.88
C ALA A 922 16.38 -31.03 24.67
N CYS A 923 15.33 -31.84 24.91
CA CYS A 923 14.58 -32.47 23.82
C CYS A 923 14.03 -31.45 22.81
N MET A 924 13.45 -30.35 23.27
CA MET A 924 12.95 -29.26 22.41
C MET A 924 14.05 -28.49 21.65
N ARG A 925 15.31 -28.57 22.07
CA ARG A 925 16.47 -28.03 21.33
C ARG A 925 16.99 -28.98 20.26
N GLU A 926 16.82 -30.27 20.43
CA GLU A 926 17.22 -31.31 19.46
C GLU A 926 16.26 -31.44 18.26
N LYS A 927 14.98 -31.07 18.42
CA LYS A 927 14.01 -31.13 17.30
C LYS A 927 14.34 -30.16 16.19
N ASP A 928 13.86 -30.46 14.98
CA ASP A 928 13.90 -29.49 13.90
C ASP A 928 12.99 -28.30 14.20
N TRP A 929 13.42 -27.10 13.83
CA TRP A 929 12.65 -25.88 14.03
C TRP A 929 11.40 -25.83 13.12
N GLU A 930 11.42 -26.52 11.99
CA GLU A 930 10.27 -26.64 11.10
C GLU A 930 9.16 -27.48 11.73
N ASP A 931 9.51 -28.57 12.44
CA ASP A 931 8.56 -29.38 13.21
C ASP A 931 7.95 -28.56 14.36
N ILE A 932 8.78 -27.84 15.12
CA ILE A 932 8.32 -26.94 16.19
C ILE A 932 7.39 -25.85 15.64
N LYS A 933 7.76 -25.23 14.50
CA LYS A 933 6.96 -24.22 13.79
C LYS A 933 5.61 -24.79 13.33
N ALA A 934 5.59 -26.00 12.76
CA ALA A 934 4.38 -26.66 12.30
C ALA A 934 3.46 -27.03 13.47
N ALA A 935 4.00 -27.58 14.55
CA ALA A 935 3.27 -27.88 15.77
C ALA A 935 2.71 -26.60 16.44
N ALA A 936 3.50 -25.53 16.53
CA ALA A 936 3.05 -24.23 17.04
C ALA A 936 1.92 -23.61 16.18
N ALA A 937 1.98 -23.78 14.85
CA ALA A 937 0.94 -23.32 13.93
C ALA A 937 -0.42 -24.05 14.10
N ALA A 938 -0.41 -25.25 14.69
CA ALA A 938 -1.62 -26.02 14.98
C ALA A 938 -2.32 -25.57 16.29
N VAL A 939 -1.63 -24.83 17.17
CA VAL A 939 -2.20 -24.31 18.41
C VAL A 939 -3.21 -23.21 18.09
N LYS A 940 -4.45 -23.35 18.58
CA LYS A 940 -5.53 -22.40 18.29
C LYS A 940 -5.34 -21.09 19.06
N PRO A 941 -5.48 -19.92 18.41
CA PRO A 941 -5.55 -18.63 19.09
C PRO A 941 -6.69 -18.58 20.11
N THR A 942 -6.49 -17.84 21.21
CA THR A 942 -7.54 -17.60 22.20
C THR A 942 -8.47 -16.47 21.72
N SER A 943 -9.75 -16.51 22.09
CA SER A 943 -10.69 -15.41 21.82
C SER A 943 -10.29 -14.14 22.57
N SER A 944 -10.71 -12.98 22.06
CA SER A 944 -10.61 -11.68 22.74
C SER A 944 -12.00 -11.10 23.00
N SER A 945 -12.03 -9.99 23.74
CA SER A 945 -13.08 -8.97 23.75
C SER A 945 -13.76 -8.71 22.39
N SER A 946 -13.01 -8.67 21.29
CA SER A 946 -13.48 -8.29 19.96
C SER A 946 -13.46 -9.48 18.98
N VAL A 947 -14.52 -9.60 18.17
CA VAL A 947 -14.63 -10.62 17.10
C VAL A 947 -13.65 -10.39 15.94
N LEU A 948 -13.09 -9.18 15.81
CA LEU A 948 -12.11 -8.80 14.78
C LEU A 948 -10.69 -9.31 15.09
N ARG A 949 -10.41 -9.73 16.34
CA ARG A 949 -9.05 -10.00 16.80
C ARG A 949 -9.01 -11.15 17.81
N SER A 950 -8.23 -12.18 17.52
CA SER A 950 -7.84 -13.19 18.52
C SER A 950 -6.54 -12.82 19.26
N ILE A 951 -6.26 -13.48 20.38
CA ILE A 951 -4.96 -13.43 21.06
C ILE A 951 -4.09 -14.57 20.51
N PRO A 952 -2.90 -14.28 19.94
CA PRO A 952 -1.99 -15.33 19.43
C PRO A 952 -1.59 -16.33 20.53
N PRO A 953 -1.38 -17.63 20.20
CA PRO A 953 -1.00 -18.64 21.19
C PRO A 953 0.34 -18.33 21.88
N PHE A 954 1.28 -17.78 21.11
CA PHE A 954 2.61 -17.36 21.55
C PHE A 954 2.68 -15.84 21.41
N TYR A 955 2.75 -15.16 22.54
CA TYR A 955 2.56 -13.71 22.70
C TYR A 955 3.30 -13.27 23.98
N PRO A 956 3.70 -12.00 24.15
CA PRO A 956 4.25 -11.49 25.40
C PRO A 956 3.54 -11.98 26.67
N ILE A 957 4.33 -12.28 27.70
CA ILE A 957 3.90 -12.92 28.94
C ILE A 957 4.35 -12.05 30.11
N VAL A 958 3.51 -11.88 31.14
CA VAL A 958 3.92 -11.19 32.37
C VAL A 958 5.13 -11.90 33.00
N ASP A 959 6.26 -11.20 33.06
CA ASP A 959 7.49 -11.64 33.73
C ASP A 959 7.90 -10.71 34.90
N ASN A 960 7.26 -9.54 35.02
CA ASN A 960 7.62 -8.47 35.96
C ASN A 960 9.02 -7.87 35.75
N GLU A 961 9.65 -8.13 34.59
CA GLU A 961 10.91 -7.51 34.17
C GLU A 961 10.69 -6.57 32.98
N ILE A 962 10.00 -7.08 31.95
CA ILE A 962 9.71 -6.37 30.70
C ILE A 962 8.21 -6.17 30.53
N VAL A 963 7.41 -7.16 30.95
CA VAL A 963 5.95 -7.15 30.82
C VAL A 963 5.30 -7.30 32.19
N PHE A 964 4.43 -6.35 32.53
CA PHE A 964 3.86 -6.19 33.86
C PHE A 964 2.36 -6.53 33.89
N PRO A 965 1.81 -6.98 35.04
CA PRO A 965 0.40 -7.35 35.15
C PRO A 965 -0.54 -6.15 35.31
N ASP A 966 -0.04 -5.00 35.80
CA ASP A 966 -0.85 -3.82 36.10
C ASP A 966 -0.20 -2.54 35.55
N TYR A 967 -0.41 -2.31 34.26
CA TYR A 967 -0.01 -1.05 33.63
C TYR A 967 -0.84 0.15 34.11
N VAL A 968 -2.06 -0.04 34.65
CA VAL A 968 -2.93 1.06 35.12
C VAL A 968 -2.26 1.75 36.32
N SER A 969 -1.83 0.99 37.32
CA SER A 969 -1.14 1.54 38.49
C SER A 969 0.23 2.12 38.12
N LEU A 970 1.01 1.44 37.28
CA LEU A 970 2.30 1.97 36.80
C LEU A 970 2.14 3.31 36.06
N THR A 971 1.14 3.41 35.18
CA THR A 971 0.81 4.63 34.44
C THR A 971 0.39 5.74 35.39
N LYS A 972 -0.56 5.47 36.30
CA LYS A 972 -1.10 6.45 37.24
C LYS A 972 -0.03 7.00 38.20
N ASN A 973 0.89 6.15 38.64
CA ASN A 973 2.00 6.53 39.52
C ASN A 973 3.17 7.20 38.77
N GLY A 974 3.10 7.30 37.44
CA GLY A 974 4.19 7.84 36.64
C GLY A 974 5.42 6.94 36.57
N SER A 975 5.28 5.64 36.87
CA SER A 975 6.33 4.62 36.90
C SER A 975 6.71 4.16 35.48
N PHE A 976 7.06 5.12 34.63
CA PHE A 976 7.56 4.95 33.28
C PHE A 976 8.70 5.95 33.01
N ALA A 977 9.59 5.59 32.09
CA ALA A 977 10.70 6.43 31.63
C ALA A 977 10.16 7.77 31.12
N LYS A 978 10.78 8.88 31.52
CA LYS A 978 10.33 10.24 31.15
C LYS A 978 10.77 10.63 29.73
N LEU A 979 10.51 9.75 28.78
CA LEU A 979 10.81 9.89 27.36
C LEU A 979 9.65 10.53 26.61
N PRO A 980 9.90 11.53 25.75
CA PRO A 980 8.90 12.03 24.83
C PRO A 980 8.36 10.92 23.91
N ILE A 981 7.08 10.99 23.55
CA ILE A 981 6.41 9.94 22.75
C ILE A 981 5.45 10.50 21.69
N LEU A 982 5.53 9.95 20.48
CA LEU A 982 4.56 10.18 19.40
C LEU A 982 3.66 8.94 19.28
N PHE A 983 2.40 9.05 19.69
CA PHE A 983 1.38 8.06 19.42
C PHE A 983 0.67 8.35 18.09
N GLY A 984 0.03 7.34 17.52
CA GLY A 984 -0.93 7.55 16.45
C GLY A 984 -1.79 6.32 16.17
N ASN A 985 -2.82 6.49 15.36
CA ASN A 985 -3.58 5.38 14.79
C ASN A 985 -4.26 5.81 13.48
N ASN A 986 -4.62 4.84 12.65
CA ASN A 986 -5.35 5.07 11.41
C ASN A 986 -6.85 5.18 11.70
N ASN A 987 -7.62 5.79 10.82
CA ASN A 987 -9.04 6.05 11.05
C ASN A 987 -9.91 4.78 10.95
N ASN A 988 -9.51 3.84 10.09
CA ASN A 988 -10.25 2.62 9.74
C ASN A 988 -9.39 1.38 9.96
N GLU A 989 -8.73 1.27 11.13
CA GLU A 989 -7.85 0.14 11.48
C GLU A 989 -8.48 -1.23 11.14
N ASP A 990 -9.80 -1.35 11.32
CA ASP A 990 -10.63 -2.52 10.99
C ASP A 990 -10.52 -2.97 9.53
N GLY A 991 -10.21 -2.08 8.59
CA GLY A 991 -10.14 -2.36 7.15
C GLY A 991 -9.21 -3.53 6.83
N TYR A 992 -8.10 -3.69 7.57
CA TYR A 992 -7.27 -4.88 7.47
C TYR A 992 -7.86 -6.07 8.25
N TYR A 993 -8.28 -5.86 9.50
CA TYR A 993 -8.76 -6.94 10.39
C TYR A 993 -10.05 -7.63 9.92
N ARG A 994 -10.88 -6.96 9.12
CA ARG A 994 -12.06 -7.55 8.46
C ARG A 994 -11.69 -8.71 7.54
N ILE A 995 -10.51 -8.70 6.93
CA ILE A 995 -10.04 -9.74 6.00
C ILE A 995 -9.78 -11.07 6.73
N PRO A 996 -8.90 -11.17 7.76
CA PRO A 996 -8.74 -12.39 8.53
C PRO A 996 -9.98 -12.76 9.35
N ALA A 997 -10.82 -11.80 9.78
CA ALA A 997 -12.11 -12.11 10.40
C ALA A 997 -13.02 -12.89 9.42
N TYR A 998 -13.18 -12.38 8.19
CA TYR A 998 -13.94 -13.04 7.12
C TYR A 998 -13.37 -14.42 6.77
N GLY A 999 -12.03 -14.55 6.71
CA GLY A 999 -11.35 -15.84 6.52
C GLY A 999 -11.59 -16.86 7.64
N ASN A 1000 -12.09 -16.43 8.81
CA ASN A 1000 -12.54 -17.29 9.90
C ASN A 1000 -14.08 -17.38 9.98
N GLY A 1001 -14.81 -16.94 8.95
CA GLY A 1001 -16.28 -16.97 8.89
C GLY A 1001 -16.99 -15.85 9.67
N VAL A 1002 -16.28 -14.80 10.07
CA VAL A 1002 -16.82 -13.68 10.86
C VAL A 1002 -17.01 -12.44 9.98
N VAL A 1003 -18.26 -11.94 9.93
CA VAL A 1003 -18.58 -10.60 9.42
C VAL A 1003 -18.98 -9.73 10.62
N PRO A 1004 -18.19 -8.72 10.99
CA PRO A 1004 -18.47 -7.89 12.18
C PRO A 1004 -19.58 -6.86 11.91
N THR A 1005 -20.35 -6.53 12.95
CA THR A 1005 -21.30 -5.40 12.90
C THR A 1005 -20.60 -4.06 13.06
N SER A 1006 -21.29 -2.96 12.74
CA SER A 1006 -20.78 -1.58 12.91
C SER A 1006 -20.41 -1.27 14.36
N GLU A 1007 -21.15 -1.81 15.33
CA GLU A 1007 -20.89 -1.65 16.76
C GLU A 1007 -19.65 -2.43 17.18
N GLN A 1008 -19.44 -3.63 16.64
CA GLN A 1008 -18.24 -4.43 16.88
C GLN A 1008 -16.98 -3.79 16.28
N VAL A 1009 -17.10 -3.19 15.08
CA VAL A 1009 -16.05 -2.37 14.47
C VAL A 1009 -15.77 -1.13 15.34
N THR A 1010 -16.80 -0.41 15.77
CA THR A 1010 -16.65 0.79 16.60
C THR A 1010 -16.00 0.47 17.95
N SER A 1011 -16.44 -0.60 18.63
CA SER A 1011 -15.83 -1.10 19.87
C SER A 1011 -14.36 -1.43 19.65
N PHE A 1012 -14.03 -2.14 18.57
CA PHE A 1012 -12.65 -2.49 18.23
C PHE A 1012 -11.75 -1.26 18.03
N LEU A 1013 -12.20 -0.26 17.27
CA LEU A 1013 -11.45 0.98 16.99
C LEU A 1013 -11.21 1.83 18.24
N LEU A 1014 -12.18 1.84 19.16
CA LEU A 1014 -12.09 2.56 20.43
C LEU A 1014 -11.22 1.78 21.44
N GLU A 1015 -11.51 0.50 21.67
CA GLU A 1015 -10.83 -0.32 22.69
C GLU A 1015 -9.35 -0.55 22.37
N SER A 1016 -8.99 -0.76 21.10
CA SER A 1016 -7.64 -1.19 20.71
C SER A 1016 -6.71 -0.04 20.34
N PHE A 1017 -7.23 1.13 19.93
CA PHE A 1017 -6.40 2.21 19.38
C PHE A 1017 -6.70 3.58 19.95
N THR A 1018 -7.92 4.10 19.74
CA THR A 1018 -8.24 5.50 20.06
C THR A 1018 -8.14 5.78 21.57
N CYS A 1019 -8.78 4.95 22.40
CA CYS A 1019 -8.80 5.15 23.84
C CYS A 1019 -7.46 4.83 24.54
N PRO A 1020 -6.73 3.75 24.17
CA PRO A 1020 -5.36 3.54 24.60
C PRO A 1020 -4.43 4.73 24.36
N ASN A 1021 -4.42 5.30 23.15
CA ASN A 1021 -3.58 6.45 22.82
C ASN A 1021 -3.90 7.68 23.70
N LEU A 1022 -5.18 8.00 23.87
CA LEU A 1022 -5.64 9.12 24.70
C LEU A 1022 -5.35 8.92 26.19
N TYR A 1023 -5.57 7.71 26.71
CA TYR A 1023 -5.26 7.37 28.09
C TYR A 1023 -3.76 7.51 28.38
N GLN A 1024 -2.91 6.99 27.49
CA GLN A 1024 -1.47 7.09 27.62
C GLN A 1024 -0.96 8.53 27.53
N ALA A 1025 -1.42 9.32 26.55
CA ALA A 1025 -1.00 10.71 26.40
C ALA A 1025 -1.42 11.60 27.57
N ASN A 1026 -2.64 11.44 28.10
CA ASN A 1026 -3.08 12.13 29.32
C ASN A 1026 -2.17 11.81 30.52
N ALA A 1027 -1.73 10.56 30.67
CA ALA A 1027 -0.80 10.19 31.73
C ALA A 1027 0.60 10.79 31.54
N ARG A 1028 1.10 10.94 30.29
CA ARG A 1028 2.37 11.64 30.02
C ARG A 1028 2.24 13.12 30.37
N LEU A 1029 1.16 13.77 29.96
CA LEU A 1029 0.85 15.18 30.29
C LEU A 1029 0.79 15.41 31.80
N ALA A 1030 0.06 14.57 32.54
CA ALA A 1030 -0.04 14.63 34.01
C ALA A 1030 1.31 14.42 34.73
N GLN A 1031 2.31 13.88 34.03
CA GLN A 1031 3.65 13.59 34.52
C GLN A 1031 4.72 14.53 33.93
N GLY A 1032 4.31 15.60 33.21
CA GLY A 1032 5.21 16.57 32.60
C GLY A 1032 6.02 16.04 31.41
N VAL A 1033 5.65 14.88 30.86
CA VAL A 1033 6.33 14.26 29.72
C VAL A 1033 5.68 14.72 28.41
N PRO A 1034 6.44 15.26 27.44
CA PRO A 1034 5.87 15.64 26.15
C PRO A 1034 5.30 14.44 25.39
N ALA A 1035 4.06 14.56 24.92
CA ALA A 1035 3.42 13.59 24.06
C ALA A 1035 2.74 14.28 22.88
N TRP A 1036 2.56 13.55 21.78
CA TRP A 1036 1.79 13.95 20.61
C TRP A 1036 0.91 12.77 20.19
N ILE A 1037 -0.24 13.07 19.56
CA ILE A 1037 -1.10 12.06 18.95
C ILE A 1037 -1.44 12.50 17.53
N TYR A 1038 -1.33 11.60 16.56
CA TYR A 1038 -1.94 11.77 15.24
C TYR A 1038 -3.06 10.76 14.98
N ARG A 1039 -4.01 11.14 14.12
CA ARG A 1039 -4.99 10.24 13.50
C ARG A 1039 -4.88 10.37 11.99
N TYR A 1040 -4.66 9.27 11.29
CA TYR A 1040 -4.39 9.25 9.86
C TYR A 1040 -5.61 8.76 9.05
N PHE A 1041 -5.96 9.49 7.99
CA PHE A 1041 -7.21 9.33 7.23
C PHE A 1041 -7.00 8.96 5.76
N GLY A 1042 -5.76 8.97 5.25
CA GLY A 1042 -5.49 8.85 3.82
C GLY A 1042 -5.95 7.52 3.22
N ASP A 1043 -6.85 7.61 2.25
CA ASP A 1043 -7.40 6.51 1.46
C ASP A 1043 -7.00 6.67 -0.01
N TRP A 1044 -5.85 6.11 -0.36
CA TRP A 1044 -5.26 6.25 -1.69
C TRP A 1044 -5.58 5.05 -2.58
N ASP A 1045 -5.98 5.31 -3.83
CA ASP A 1045 -6.37 4.28 -4.80
C ASP A 1045 -5.32 3.17 -4.97
N ASN A 1046 -4.02 3.51 -4.93
CA ASN A 1046 -2.92 2.56 -5.07
C ASN A 1046 -2.69 1.69 -3.83
N THR A 1047 -3.09 2.12 -2.63
CA THR A 1047 -2.90 1.35 -1.39
C THR A 1047 -4.18 0.69 -0.87
N ARG A 1048 -5.35 1.10 -1.38
CA ARG A 1048 -6.67 0.59 -0.97
C ARG A 1048 -6.79 -0.93 -1.17
N LEU A 1049 -7.31 -1.65 -0.18
CA LEU A 1049 -7.50 -3.12 -0.22
C LEU A 1049 -8.85 -3.53 -0.80
N PHE A 1050 -9.90 -2.76 -0.53
CA PHE A 1050 -11.25 -2.90 -1.08
C PHE A 1050 -11.96 -1.53 -0.94
N PRO A 1051 -13.05 -1.23 -1.67
CA PRO A 1051 -13.65 0.12 -1.74
C PRO A 1051 -13.90 0.84 -0.41
N THR A 1052 -14.09 0.11 0.69
CA THR A 1052 -14.33 0.65 2.04
C THR A 1052 -13.21 0.31 3.05
N SER A 1053 -12.01 -0.07 2.61
CA SER A 1053 -10.89 -0.35 3.52
C SER A 1053 -10.36 0.91 4.20
N GLY A 1054 -10.49 2.07 3.54
CA GLY A 1054 -10.04 3.37 4.04
C GLY A 1054 -8.59 3.37 4.52
N ALA A 1055 -8.34 4.17 5.55
CA ALA A 1055 -7.07 4.17 6.27
C ALA A 1055 -6.95 2.94 7.20
N TYR A 1056 -6.56 1.78 6.63
CA TYR A 1056 -6.46 0.50 7.35
C TYR A 1056 -5.19 0.34 8.19
N HIS A 1057 -5.17 -0.70 9.05
CA HIS A 1057 -4.04 -0.97 9.93
C HIS A 1057 -2.70 -1.11 9.20
N GLY A 1058 -1.76 -0.21 9.53
CA GLY A 1058 -0.42 -0.16 8.93
C GLY A 1058 -0.31 0.53 7.57
N VAL A 1059 -1.39 1.08 7.00
CA VAL A 1059 -1.30 1.80 5.70
C VAL A 1059 -0.45 3.08 5.80
N ASP A 1060 -0.37 3.69 6.97
CA ASP A 1060 0.43 4.89 7.24
C ASP A 1060 1.94 4.64 7.07
N LEU A 1061 2.40 3.38 7.22
CA LEU A 1061 3.79 2.99 6.94
C LEU A 1061 4.22 3.27 5.51
N HIS A 1062 3.28 3.26 4.55
CA HIS A 1062 3.53 3.68 3.18
C HIS A 1062 4.06 5.12 3.12
N MET A 1063 3.53 6.01 3.98
CA MET A 1063 3.93 7.42 4.04
C MET A 1063 5.21 7.63 4.85
N ILE A 1064 5.56 6.69 5.74
CA ILE A 1064 6.82 6.73 6.51
C ILE A 1064 7.99 6.22 5.66
N PHE A 1065 7.90 4.99 5.15
CA PHE A 1065 8.96 4.37 4.38
C PHE A 1065 8.99 4.82 2.91
N GLY A 1066 7.92 5.47 2.41
CA GLY A 1066 7.85 6.02 1.05
C GLY A 1066 7.72 4.96 -0.07
N ALA A 1067 7.61 3.68 0.28
CA ALA A 1067 7.73 2.55 -0.64
C ALA A 1067 6.40 2.12 -1.30
N SER A 1068 5.41 3.02 -1.45
CA SER A 1068 4.06 2.67 -1.90
C SER A 1068 4.00 1.95 -3.24
N GLU A 1069 4.85 2.35 -4.18
CA GLU A 1069 4.94 1.75 -5.52
C GLU A 1069 5.57 0.36 -5.47
N ASP A 1070 6.66 0.18 -4.72
CA ASP A 1070 7.32 -1.12 -4.54
C ASP A 1070 6.35 -2.15 -3.90
N VAL A 1071 5.53 -1.71 -2.94
CA VAL A 1071 4.51 -2.54 -2.28
C VAL A 1071 3.34 -2.86 -3.22
N SER A 1072 2.68 -1.84 -3.78
CA SER A 1072 1.42 -2.02 -4.54
C SER A 1072 1.61 -2.42 -6.00
N GLY A 1073 2.74 -2.06 -6.62
CA GLY A 1073 2.95 -2.07 -8.07
C GLY A 1073 2.29 -0.89 -8.81
N ILE A 1074 1.79 0.13 -8.09
CA ILE A 1074 1.07 1.27 -8.65
C ILE A 1074 1.68 2.58 -8.10
N PRO A 1075 2.09 3.54 -8.95
CA PRO A 1075 2.74 4.77 -8.51
C PRO A 1075 1.80 5.64 -7.65
N PRO A 1076 2.35 6.42 -6.70
CA PRO A 1076 1.56 7.30 -5.86
C PRO A 1076 0.94 8.48 -6.61
N SER A 1077 -0.11 9.07 -6.04
CA SER A 1077 -0.64 10.38 -6.49
C SER A 1077 0.24 11.53 -5.97
N ASP A 1078 0.07 12.74 -6.50
CA ASP A 1078 0.82 13.91 -6.00
C ASP A 1078 0.45 14.26 -4.55
N ALA A 1079 -0.83 14.22 -4.19
CA ALA A 1079 -1.27 14.40 -2.80
C ALA A 1079 -0.69 13.34 -1.86
N GLN A 1080 -0.57 12.08 -2.32
CA GLN A 1080 0.08 11.03 -1.55
C GLN A 1080 1.60 11.27 -1.40
N ARG A 1081 2.27 11.77 -2.45
CA ARG A 1081 3.69 12.19 -2.38
C ARG A 1081 3.91 13.33 -1.39
N GLU A 1082 3.06 14.35 -1.39
CA GLU A 1082 3.17 15.45 -0.41
C GLU A 1082 2.87 14.97 1.01
N THR A 1083 1.88 14.08 1.20
CA THR A 1083 1.58 13.45 2.51
C THR A 1083 2.79 12.65 3.02
N THR A 1084 3.45 11.89 2.14
CA THR A 1084 4.68 11.14 2.44
C THR A 1084 5.76 12.08 2.98
N LYS A 1085 6.00 13.23 2.31
CA LYS A 1085 6.98 14.23 2.77
C LYS A 1085 6.62 14.81 4.13
N VAL A 1086 5.35 15.11 4.40
CA VAL A 1086 4.88 15.65 5.68
C VAL A 1086 5.15 14.65 6.81
N MET A 1087 4.81 13.38 6.62
CA MET A 1087 4.97 12.35 7.66
C MET A 1087 6.43 11.96 7.89
N GLN A 1088 7.24 11.84 6.83
CA GLN A 1088 8.69 11.65 6.94
C GLN A 1088 9.36 12.80 7.68
N ARG A 1089 9.03 14.06 7.33
CA ARG A 1089 9.56 15.23 8.00
C ARG A 1089 9.15 15.26 9.48
N ALA A 1090 7.93 14.82 9.83
CA ALA A 1090 7.50 14.72 11.22
C ALA A 1090 8.31 13.69 12.02
N TRP A 1091 8.48 12.46 11.50
CA TRP A 1091 9.29 11.44 12.17
C TRP A 1091 10.76 11.85 12.31
N ALA A 1092 11.35 12.48 11.28
CA ALA A 1092 12.71 13.02 11.34
C ALA A 1092 12.85 14.20 12.34
N ALA A 1093 11.88 15.12 12.36
CA ALA A 1093 11.86 16.24 13.30
C ALA A 1093 11.72 15.78 14.76
N PHE A 1094 10.86 14.78 15.01
CA PHE A 1094 10.76 14.13 16.32
C PHE A 1094 12.09 13.46 16.69
N ALA A 1095 12.66 12.61 15.83
CA ALA A 1095 13.87 11.87 16.16
C ALA A 1095 15.10 12.78 16.38
N ASN A 1096 15.18 13.94 15.72
CA ASN A 1096 16.24 14.92 15.94
C ASN A 1096 16.09 15.72 17.24
N GLY A 1097 14.89 15.84 17.80
CA GLY A 1097 14.64 16.53 19.06
C GLY A 1097 13.32 16.09 19.70
N PRO A 1098 13.25 14.92 20.37
CA PRO A 1098 11.97 14.34 20.77
C PRO A 1098 11.12 15.22 21.71
N GLY A 1099 11.74 16.10 22.50
CA GLY A 1099 11.05 16.97 23.45
C GLY A 1099 10.36 18.21 22.85
N ASN A 1100 10.73 18.63 21.64
CA ASN A 1100 10.29 19.91 21.05
C ASN A 1100 10.31 19.98 19.51
N GLY A 1101 11.04 19.11 18.81
CA GLY A 1101 11.26 19.18 17.36
C GLY A 1101 9.96 19.17 16.53
N LEU A 1102 8.95 18.40 16.94
CA LEU A 1102 7.62 18.46 16.31
C LEU A 1102 6.98 19.87 16.43
N SER A 1103 7.08 20.51 17.59
CA SER A 1103 6.50 21.83 17.81
C SER A 1103 7.34 22.96 17.19
N GLU A 1104 8.67 22.88 17.22
CA GLU A 1104 9.56 23.95 16.75
C GLU A 1104 9.87 23.88 15.24
N VAL A 1105 9.95 22.68 14.64
CA VAL A 1105 10.37 22.50 13.23
C VAL A 1105 9.18 22.40 12.26
N ILE A 1106 8.02 21.92 12.74
CA ILE A 1106 6.80 21.74 11.94
C ILE A 1106 5.51 22.27 12.59
N GLY A 1107 5.59 22.93 13.74
CA GLY A 1107 4.43 23.57 14.38
C GLY A 1107 3.42 22.63 15.02
N TRP A 1108 3.73 21.34 15.20
CA TRP A 1108 2.76 20.38 15.76
C TRP A 1108 2.56 20.61 17.27
N PRO A 1109 1.30 20.84 17.71
CA PRO A 1109 0.99 21.09 19.11
C PRO A 1109 1.26 19.86 19.97
N LYS A 1110 1.84 20.06 21.16
CA LYS A 1110 1.91 19.02 22.18
C LYS A 1110 0.51 18.64 22.64
N PHE A 1111 0.31 17.36 22.94
CA PHE A 1111 -0.96 16.84 23.42
C PHE A 1111 -1.46 17.63 24.65
N ASN A 1112 -2.70 18.12 24.54
CA ASN A 1112 -3.44 18.81 25.60
C ASN A 1112 -4.94 18.63 25.31
N PRO A 1113 -5.73 17.98 26.19
CA PRO A 1113 -7.15 17.72 25.93
C PRO A 1113 -7.97 19.00 25.73
N GLU A 1114 -7.54 20.12 26.32
CA GLU A 1114 -8.29 21.39 26.29
C GLU A 1114 -8.09 22.20 25.00
N THR A 1115 -7.09 21.88 24.17
CA THR A 1115 -6.74 22.64 22.97
C THR A 1115 -6.70 21.76 21.73
N ASP A 1116 -6.66 22.37 20.54
CA ASP A 1116 -6.54 21.64 19.28
C ASP A 1116 -5.14 21.01 19.17
N SER A 1117 -5.02 19.77 19.64
CA SER A 1117 -3.74 19.07 19.84
C SER A 1117 -3.69 17.65 19.26
N LEU A 1118 -4.82 17.11 18.80
CA LEU A 1118 -4.85 15.90 17.99
C LEU A 1118 -4.58 16.29 16.53
N VAL A 1119 -3.51 15.76 15.96
CA VAL A 1119 -3.11 16.02 14.57
C VAL A 1119 -3.90 15.11 13.63
N LEU A 1120 -4.67 15.66 12.70
CA LEU A 1120 -5.33 14.90 11.64
C LEU A 1120 -4.45 14.95 10.39
N LEU A 1121 -4.11 13.78 9.84
CA LEU A 1121 -3.23 13.63 8.68
C LEU A 1121 -3.99 13.02 7.51
N ALA A 1122 -3.82 13.58 6.31
CA ALA A 1122 -4.49 13.13 5.10
C ALA A 1122 -6.03 13.09 5.20
N LEU A 1123 -6.62 14.00 5.98
CA LEU A 1123 -8.07 14.16 6.05
C LEU A 1123 -8.59 14.56 4.67
N ASP A 1124 -9.57 13.81 4.15
CA ASP A 1124 -10.07 13.93 2.77
C ASP A 1124 -8.95 13.90 1.71
N ASN A 1125 -7.89 13.12 1.97
CA ASN A 1125 -6.67 13.04 1.17
C ASN A 1125 -5.90 14.38 1.01
N ASN A 1126 -6.18 15.38 1.86
CA ASN A 1126 -5.43 16.64 1.89
C ASN A 1126 -4.07 16.46 2.57
N PRO A 1127 -2.93 16.78 1.92
CA PRO A 1127 -1.61 16.64 2.53
C PRO A 1127 -1.36 17.55 3.74
N GLN A 1128 -2.12 18.64 3.89
CA GLN A 1128 -1.93 19.58 4.98
C GLN A 1128 -2.49 19.01 6.30
N PRO A 1129 -1.70 19.01 7.39
CA PRO A 1129 -2.20 18.59 8.69
C PRO A 1129 -3.21 19.60 9.21
N SER A 1130 -4.29 19.12 9.82
CA SER A 1130 -5.21 19.93 10.62
C SER A 1130 -5.15 19.51 12.09
N PHE A 1131 -5.65 20.37 12.98
CA PHE A 1131 -5.59 20.14 14.42
C PHE A 1131 -6.98 20.29 15.02
N VAL A 1132 -7.35 19.38 15.92
CA VAL A 1132 -8.63 19.40 16.63
C VAL A 1132 -8.45 19.01 18.09
N LYS A 1133 -9.41 19.36 18.95
CA LYS A 1133 -9.45 18.83 20.32
C LYS A 1133 -9.49 17.30 20.31
N PRO A 1134 -8.70 16.61 21.16
CA PRO A 1134 -8.72 15.15 21.26
C PRO A 1134 -10.12 14.56 21.49
N ASP A 1135 -10.98 15.26 22.24
CA ASP A 1135 -12.36 14.85 22.53
C ASP A 1135 -13.26 14.64 21.29
N VAL A 1136 -12.93 15.25 20.13
CA VAL A 1136 -13.67 15.05 18.87
C VAL A 1136 -13.76 13.56 18.49
N TYR A 1137 -12.70 12.79 18.78
CA TYR A 1137 -12.69 11.33 18.64
C TYR A 1137 -12.61 10.61 19.99
N GLY A 1138 -12.32 11.32 21.07
CA GLY A 1138 -12.10 10.78 22.41
C GLY A 1138 -13.31 10.72 23.33
N ALA A 1139 -14.39 11.46 23.07
CA ALA A 1139 -15.56 11.51 23.96
C ALA A 1139 -16.14 10.12 24.37
N PRO A 1140 -16.21 9.11 23.47
CA PRO A 1140 -16.68 7.76 23.84
C PRO A 1140 -15.76 7.02 24.82
N CYS A 1141 -14.49 7.41 24.96
CA CYS A 1141 -13.50 6.67 25.76
C CYS A 1141 -13.77 6.68 27.26
N SER A 1142 -14.70 7.52 27.74
CA SER A 1142 -15.18 7.52 29.13
C SER A 1142 -15.97 6.26 29.51
N THR A 1143 -16.54 5.53 28.53
CA THR A 1143 -17.36 4.32 28.76
C THR A 1143 -16.77 3.05 28.13
N VAL A 1144 -15.64 3.16 27.44
CA VAL A 1144 -14.98 2.03 26.75
C VAL A 1144 -13.94 1.37 27.67
N THR A 1145 -14.00 0.05 27.79
CA THR A 1145 -12.91 -0.73 28.40
C THR A 1145 -11.81 -0.94 27.37
N MET A 1146 -10.58 -0.48 27.65
CA MET A 1146 -9.43 -0.66 26.75
C MET A 1146 -9.11 -2.13 26.52
N GLY A 1147 -8.64 -2.49 25.32
CA GLY A 1147 -8.46 -3.87 24.86
C GLY A 1147 -7.59 -4.71 25.78
N ALA A 1148 -6.52 -4.14 26.36
CA ALA A 1148 -5.66 -4.85 27.32
C ALA A 1148 -6.34 -5.17 28.66
N LEU A 1149 -7.39 -4.43 29.03
CA LEU A 1149 -8.16 -4.59 30.26
C LEU A 1149 -9.46 -5.39 30.05
N ALA A 1150 -9.85 -5.62 28.80
CA ALA A 1150 -11.11 -6.25 28.41
C ALA A 1150 -11.06 -7.80 28.43
N THR A 1151 -10.09 -8.41 29.11
CA THR A 1151 -10.06 -9.87 29.31
C THR A 1151 -11.25 -10.32 30.15
N PRO A 1152 -11.96 -11.40 29.77
CA PRO A 1152 -13.03 -11.94 30.61
C PRO A 1152 -12.44 -12.42 31.93
N THR A 1153 -12.87 -11.79 33.02
CA THR A 1153 -12.65 -12.32 34.36
C THR A 1153 -13.28 -13.71 34.44
N LEU A 1154 -12.44 -14.75 34.52
CA LEU A 1154 -12.89 -16.01 35.08
C LEU A 1154 -13.44 -15.70 36.48
N SER A 1155 -14.69 -16.09 36.71
CA SER A 1155 -15.28 -16.09 38.05
C SER A 1155 -14.36 -16.84 39.01
N LEU A 1156 -14.05 -16.21 40.15
CA LEU A 1156 -13.44 -16.85 41.32
C LEU A 1156 -14.26 -18.07 41.78
#